data_AF-A0A7C1DGI7-F1
#
_entry.id   AF-A0A7C1DGI7-F1
#
_cell.length_a   1.000
_cell.length_b   1.000
_cell.length_c   1.000
_cell.angle_alpha   90.00
_cell.angle_beta   90.00
_cell.angle_gamma   90.00
#
_symmetry.space_group_name_H-M   'P 1'
#
loop_
_entity.id
_entity.type
_entity.pdbx_description
1 polymer ?
#
loop_
_entity_poly.entity_id
_entity_poly.type
_entity_poly.pdbx_seq_one_letter_code
_entity_poly.pdbx_strand_id
1 'polypeptide(L)'
;MNLKRLTFSALVALSSGAFNDASSQDLILNDLDYFETQGVNVLVYSNLFTGGFNDEKTAGIELIHHGVRTSQGGAVRLSNTPEQWDLVPAIPARTVDHETKTIESVLRYEQYDFDSRVVVTAKGKSVEISVYLDKPIPTELEGDAGFNLEFLPSQYWGKAYLMDGRFNRFPRYAAGNTITRPNSEKIEQYKGYVTADDRGTGTFIDPLPLETGRTILLAPDDPERMVKITAHDADLMLFDGRILAQNGWYVVRSLLPAGKTGKVLTWTVEPNAIDGWIREPNIGFSQVGYLPWQPKVSVIELDKKDIPLAEASIFKINEEGGTTRVFSGDIVPWGDYYKYHYVKFDFSSVNTPGIYYIQYGDFKTNNFIIEEDVYDKITDATSDIWIPIHMNHVYVKEAYRVWHGEPFKEGYLQAPPKTDHFDLHWQGPTTDTRYDALELIPGLNVGGFFDAGDFDIETGSNIGVVQNFVQTWEYFKPLRDQTFVDQDQRYVILHRPDGTPDILQFIEHGTLQLVAQAEIIGHMAQALSNSVLYNYHHLGDAASITDGLPYNPDLGPYEIAPDGLSSGVKDDMWAFTSRNPNLDLRAAAMFASASRALRGYNDDLAERALSQSKRLLKEATELLADQPQDRPTWRSGAGDISTNLQLYISTGEQQYAE
;
A
#
# COMPACT_ATOMS: atom_id res chain seq x y z
N MET A 1 -12.12 -61.64 70.50
CA MET A 1 -11.81 -60.51 71.40
C MET A 1 -12.27 -59.21 70.72
N ASN A 2 -12.49 -58.13 71.48
CA ASN A 2 -13.11 -56.84 71.08
C ASN A 2 -12.85 -56.39 69.62
N LEU A 3 -13.81 -55.96 68.79
CA LEU A 3 -15.04 -55.13 68.93
C LEU A 3 -14.81 -53.59 68.85
N LYS A 4 -15.05 -53.02 67.66
CA LYS A 4 -15.80 -51.76 67.31
C LYS A 4 -15.70 -51.58 65.76
N ARG A 5 -16.76 -51.30 64.97
CA ARG A 5 -17.72 -50.16 64.92
C ARG A 5 -17.04 -48.86 64.49
N LEU A 6 -17.54 -48.01 63.57
CA LEU A 6 -18.78 -47.92 62.74
C LEU A 6 -18.42 -47.04 61.47
N THR A 7 -19.16 -46.72 60.39
CA THR A 7 -20.57 -46.75 59.87
C THR A 7 -20.47 -46.71 58.31
N PHE A 8 -21.34 -47.27 57.43
CA PHE A 8 -22.62 -46.73 56.86
C PHE A 8 -22.62 -45.19 56.62
N SER A 9 -23.01 -44.58 55.49
CA SER A 9 -23.82 -44.91 54.29
C SER A 9 -23.56 -43.86 53.16
N ALA A 10 -24.16 -43.81 51.97
CA ALA A 10 -24.58 -44.79 50.94
C ALA A 10 -25.22 -44.03 49.73
N LEU A 11 -25.07 -44.52 48.49
CA LEU A 11 -25.64 -43.96 47.23
C LEU A 11 -25.14 -42.53 46.87
N VAL A 12 -25.25 -42.01 45.64
CA VAL A 12 -26.02 -42.41 44.44
C VAL A 12 -25.08 -42.63 43.24
N ALA A 13 -25.33 -43.66 42.43
CA ALA A 13 -24.76 -43.76 41.09
C ALA A 13 -25.70 -43.03 40.11
N LEU A 14 -25.25 -41.89 39.57
CA LEU A 14 -25.94 -41.15 38.52
C LEU A 14 -25.11 -41.22 37.24
N SER A 15 -25.79 -41.48 36.12
CA SER A 15 -25.17 -41.69 34.82
C SER A 15 -24.57 -40.40 34.27
N SER A 16 -23.24 -40.29 34.32
CA SER A 16 -22.47 -39.34 33.51
C SER A 16 -22.51 -39.78 32.04
N GLY A 17 -23.61 -39.44 31.35
CA GLY A 17 -23.60 -39.42 29.89
C GLY A 17 -22.55 -38.41 29.43
N ALA A 18 -21.60 -38.84 28.60
CA ALA A 18 -20.64 -37.94 27.99
C ALA A 18 -21.38 -37.04 27.01
N PHE A 19 -21.66 -35.80 27.41
CA PHE A 19 -21.97 -34.73 26.49
C PHE A 19 -20.69 -34.45 25.69
N ASN A 20 -20.58 -35.09 24.53
CA ASN A 20 -19.88 -34.46 23.42
C ASN A 20 -20.72 -33.24 23.04
N ASP A 21 -20.46 -32.11 23.70
CA ASP A 21 -20.82 -30.81 23.14
C ASP A 21 -20.00 -30.65 21.86
N ALA A 22 -20.58 -31.12 20.76
CA ALA A 22 -20.16 -30.76 19.42
C ALA A 22 -20.39 -29.25 19.30
N SER A 23 -19.34 -28.48 19.61
CA SER A 23 -19.35 -27.02 19.62
C SER A 23 -19.92 -26.54 18.30
N SER A 24 -21.12 -25.97 18.34
CA SER A 24 -21.74 -25.46 17.13
C SER A 24 -20.85 -24.35 16.60
N GLN A 25 -20.38 -24.48 15.36
CA GLN A 25 -19.54 -23.47 14.68
C GLN A 25 -20.36 -22.24 14.28
N ASP A 26 -21.28 -21.82 15.15
CA ASP A 26 -22.04 -20.61 14.98
C ASP A 26 -21.13 -19.40 15.20
N LEU A 27 -21.43 -18.32 14.49
CA LEU A 27 -20.76 -17.04 14.67
C LEU A 27 -21.23 -16.41 15.98
N ILE A 28 -20.29 -16.13 16.87
CA ILE A 28 -20.51 -15.33 18.07
C ILE A 28 -20.11 -13.88 17.78
N LEU A 29 -20.84 -12.91 18.33
CA LEU A 29 -20.33 -11.56 18.50
C LEU A 29 -19.42 -11.58 19.74
N ASN A 30 -18.21 -11.05 19.63
CA ASN A 30 -17.20 -11.12 20.69
C ASN A 30 -16.95 -9.77 21.38
N ASP A 31 -16.17 -9.79 22.46
CA ASP A 31 -15.80 -8.60 23.27
C ASP A 31 -14.93 -7.56 22.51
N LEU A 32 -14.61 -7.82 21.23
CA LEU A 32 -13.90 -6.91 20.32
C LEU A 32 -14.84 -6.38 19.21
N ASP A 33 -16.15 -6.53 19.40
CA ASP A 33 -17.21 -6.05 18.51
C ASP A 33 -17.10 -6.53 17.05
N TYR A 34 -16.70 -7.79 16.82
CA TYR A 34 -16.82 -8.47 15.53
C TYR A 34 -17.39 -9.88 15.66
N PHE A 35 -17.83 -10.46 14.55
CA PHE A 35 -18.35 -11.83 14.53
C PHE A 35 -17.23 -12.84 14.29
N GLU A 36 -17.19 -13.94 15.03
CA GLU A 36 -16.20 -15.00 14.80
C GLU A 36 -16.68 -16.42 15.09
N THR A 37 -15.97 -17.38 14.48
CA THR A 37 -15.90 -18.78 14.91
C THR A 37 -14.53 -19.35 14.50
N GLN A 38 -14.26 -20.63 14.72
CA GLN A 38 -12.96 -21.21 14.38
C GLN A 38 -12.67 -21.09 12.86
N GLY A 39 -11.53 -20.49 12.52
CA GLY A 39 -11.15 -20.23 11.12
C GLY A 39 -11.86 -19.05 10.43
N VAL A 40 -12.80 -18.34 11.07
CA VAL A 40 -13.60 -17.29 10.43
C VAL A 40 -13.78 -16.06 11.33
N ASN A 41 -13.45 -14.88 10.82
CA ASN A 41 -13.84 -13.60 11.41
C ASN A 41 -14.56 -12.73 10.38
N VAL A 42 -15.70 -12.13 10.75
CA VAL A 42 -16.42 -11.12 9.97
C VAL A 42 -16.40 -9.81 10.76
N LEU A 43 -15.51 -8.90 10.37
CA LEU A 43 -15.42 -7.55 10.91
C LEU A 43 -16.46 -6.69 10.20
N VAL A 44 -17.08 -5.75 10.92
CA VAL A 44 -18.19 -4.94 10.40
C VAL A 44 -17.97 -3.48 10.79
N TYR A 45 -17.54 -2.67 9.81
CA TYR A 45 -17.15 -1.27 9.95
C TYR A 45 -16.15 -1.03 11.09
N SER A 46 -15.23 -1.98 11.29
CA SER A 46 -14.12 -1.85 12.24
C SER A 46 -13.05 -0.85 11.78
N ASN A 47 -13.05 -0.53 10.48
CA ASN A 47 -12.19 0.44 9.80
C ASN A 47 -13.06 1.42 8.97
N LEU A 48 -12.53 2.62 8.70
CA LEU A 48 -13.12 3.63 7.82
C LEU A 48 -12.40 3.61 6.46
N PHE A 49 -13.08 4.00 5.38
CA PHE A 49 -12.51 3.95 4.02
C PHE A 49 -11.30 4.88 3.81
N THR A 50 -11.30 6.05 4.47
CA THR A 50 -10.36 7.15 4.21
C THR A 50 -9.19 7.16 5.20
N GLY A 51 -7.99 6.74 4.77
CA GLY A 51 -6.70 7.04 5.43
C GLY A 51 -5.96 8.22 4.78
N GLY A 52 -6.19 8.43 3.49
CA GLY A 52 -5.70 9.51 2.63
C GLY A 52 -6.11 9.33 1.16
N PHE A 53 -6.24 8.08 0.71
CA PHE A 53 -6.39 7.68 -0.71
C PHE A 53 -7.81 7.18 -1.08
N ASN A 54 -8.83 7.77 -0.45
CA ASN A 54 -10.28 7.54 -0.67
C ASN A 54 -10.80 6.11 -0.41
N ASP A 55 -10.56 5.14 -1.30
CA ASP A 55 -10.95 3.72 -1.13
C ASP A 55 -9.70 2.83 -1.13
N GLU A 56 -8.98 2.86 -0.01
CA GLU A 56 -7.75 2.11 0.24
C GLU A 56 -7.94 0.58 0.32
N LYS A 57 -9.16 0.07 0.07
CA LYS A 57 -9.45 -1.36 0.11
C LYS A 57 -9.10 -1.93 1.51
N THR A 58 -9.67 -1.28 2.53
CA THR A 58 -9.36 -1.51 3.97
C THR A 58 -10.58 -1.50 4.89
N ALA A 59 -11.80 -1.29 4.38
CA ALA A 59 -12.95 -0.91 5.21
C ALA A 59 -14.28 -1.59 4.85
N GLY A 60 -15.28 -1.31 5.70
CA GLY A 60 -16.62 -1.86 5.63
C GLY A 60 -16.75 -3.23 6.30
N ILE A 61 -17.38 -4.21 5.64
CA ILE A 61 -17.46 -5.60 6.12
C ILE A 61 -16.26 -6.38 5.56
N GLU A 62 -15.36 -6.83 6.42
CA GLU A 62 -14.17 -7.62 6.06
C GLU A 62 -14.31 -9.07 6.52
N LEU A 63 -13.93 -10.02 5.65
CA LEU A 63 -13.85 -11.45 5.96
C LEU A 63 -12.38 -11.88 6.09
N ILE A 64 -12.00 -12.34 7.27
CA ILE A 64 -10.73 -13.06 7.48
C ILE A 64 -11.05 -14.54 7.56
N HIS A 65 -10.66 -15.27 6.52
CA HIS A 65 -11.00 -16.67 6.28
C HIS A 65 -9.71 -17.50 6.34
N HIS A 66 -9.64 -18.40 7.32
CA HIS A 66 -8.50 -19.30 7.59
C HIS A 66 -7.14 -18.58 7.56
N GLY A 67 -7.07 -17.45 8.27
CA GLY A 67 -5.85 -16.63 8.42
C GLY A 67 -5.64 -15.56 7.34
N VAL A 68 -6.39 -15.58 6.24
CA VAL A 68 -6.23 -14.64 5.10
C VAL A 68 -7.41 -13.67 5.03
N ARG A 69 -7.19 -12.37 4.80
CA ARG A 69 -8.29 -11.45 4.44
C ARG A 69 -8.73 -11.73 3.01
N THR A 70 -9.91 -12.32 2.84
CA THR A 70 -10.43 -12.79 1.54
C THR A 70 -11.50 -11.87 0.96
N SER A 71 -12.17 -11.07 1.80
CA SER A 71 -13.22 -10.14 1.38
C SER A 71 -13.19 -8.85 2.21
N GLN A 72 -13.72 -7.77 1.64
CA GLN A 72 -13.84 -6.43 2.21
C GLN A 72 -14.97 -5.66 1.47
N GLY A 73 -15.14 -4.36 1.73
CA GLY A 73 -16.19 -3.58 1.10
C GLY A 73 -17.48 -3.83 1.88
N GLY A 74 -18.47 -4.51 1.31
CA GLY A 74 -19.72 -4.81 2.02
C GLY A 74 -20.46 -3.54 2.43
N ALA A 75 -20.55 -2.59 1.50
CA ALA A 75 -21.16 -1.27 1.70
C ALA A 75 -22.08 -0.92 0.52
N VAL A 76 -22.96 0.06 0.70
CA VAL A 76 -23.66 0.68 -0.42
C VAL A 76 -22.66 1.52 -1.22
N ARG A 77 -22.54 1.25 -2.52
CA ARG A 77 -21.65 1.94 -3.48
C ARG A 77 -22.42 2.31 -4.75
N LEU A 78 -21.96 3.39 -5.37
CA LEU A 78 -22.59 4.07 -6.50
C LEU A 78 -22.11 3.58 -7.88
N SER A 79 -21.29 2.53 -7.95
CA SER A 79 -20.79 1.97 -9.21
C SER A 79 -20.72 0.44 -9.17
N ASN A 80 -20.74 -0.19 -10.35
CA ASN A 80 -20.74 -1.66 -10.48
C ASN A 80 -19.45 -2.29 -9.95
N THR A 81 -18.32 -1.65 -10.23
CA THR A 81 -16.99 -2.04 -9.75
C THR A 81 -16.22 -0.80 -9.29
N PRO A 82 -16.27 -0.45 -7.99
CA PRO A 82 -15.74 0.83 -7.52
C PRO A 82 -14.22 0.92 -7.63
N GLU A 83 -13.79 1.90 -8.42
CA GLU A 83 -12.40 2.36 -8.53
C GLU A 83 -11.93 2.99 -7.21
N GLN A 84 -10.61 3.11 -7.01
CA GLN A 84 -10.04 3.66 -5.76
C GLN A 84 -10.50 5.11 -5.47
N TRP A 85 -10.83 5.89 -6.50
CA TRP A 85 -11.32 7.27 -6.39
C TRP A 85 -12.84 7.40 -6.56
N ASP A 86 -13.59 6.30 -6.72
CA ASP A 86 -15.05 6.34 -6.70
C ASP A 86 -15.54 6.64 -5.28
N LEU A 87 -16.58 7.50 -5.16
CA LEU A 87 -17.04 7.99 -3.87
C LEU A 87 -17.36 6.87 -2.87
N VAL A 88 -16.76 6.98 -1.69
CA VAL A 88 -17.02 6.13 -0.52
C VAL A 88 -18.08 6.79 0.37
N PRO A 89 -18.90 6.02 1.09
CA PRO A 89 -19.80 6.59 2.09
C PRO A 89 -19.01 7.01 3.34
N ALA A 90 -19.31 8.20 3.87
CA ALA A 90 -18.91 8.54 5.23
C ALA A 90 -19.69 7.68 6.23
N ILE A 91 -19.07 7.29 7.35
CA ILE A 91 -19.66 6.40 8.36
C ILE A 91 -19.84 7.17 9.68
N PRO A 92 -20.87 8.03 9.82
CA PRO A 92 -21.03 8.91 10.98
C PRO A 92 -21.45 8.18 12.26
N ALA A 93 -21.91 6.92 12.18
CA ALA A 93 -22.29 6.13 13.35
C ALA A 93 -22.11 4.63 13.12
N ARG A 94 -21.63 3.94 14.17
CA ARG A 94 -21.56 2.48 14.30
C ARG A 94 -22.11 2.11 15.68
N THR A 95 -23.04 1.16 15.73
CA THR A 95 -23.72 0.71 16.94
C THR A 95 -23.61 -0.81 17.05
N VAL A 96 -23.30 -1.31 18.25
CA VAL A 96 -23.16 -2.75 18.51
C VAL A 96 -24.16 -3.15 19.59
N ASP A 97 -24.94 -4.19 19.30
CA ASP A 97 -25.97 -4.74 20.18
C ASP A 97 -25.64 -6.22 20.46
N HIS A 98 -25.16 -6.47 21.67
CA HIS A 98 -24.81 -7.79 22.16
C HIS A 98 -26.03 -8.65 22.56
N GLU A 99 -27.19 -8.04 22.81
CA GLU A 99 -28.43 -8.78 23.11
C GLU A 99 -29.05 -9.37 21.83
N THR A 100 -29.12 -8.59 20.74
CA THR A 100 -29.62 -9.08 19.44
C THR A 100 -28.54 -9.69 18.54
N LYS A 101 -27.26 -9.60 18.94
CA LYS A 101 -26.07 -10.02 18.16
C LYS A 101 -25.98 -9.30 16.81
N THR A 102 -26.09 -7.98 16.85
CA THR A 102 -26.20 -7.12 15.67
C THR A 102 -25.15 -6.01 15.70
N ILE A 103 -24.59 -5.68 14.53
CA ILE A 103 -23.80 -4.47 14.31
C ILE A 103 -24.52 -3.66 13.24
N GLU A 104 -24.88 -2.42 13.55
CA GLU A 104 -25.48 -1.46 12.62
C GLU A 104 -24.49 -0.33 12.32
N SER A 105 -24.44 0.12 11.07
CA SER A 105 -23.66 1.31 10.68
C SER A 105 -24.45 2.18 9.71
N VAL A 106 -24.38 3.49 9.93
CA VAL A 106 -24.97 4.51 9.06
C VAL A 106 -23.95 4.87 7.99
N LEU A 107 -24.37 4.91 6.72
CA LEU A 107 -23.59 5.28 5.54
C LEU A 107 -24.21 6.54 4.94
N ARG A 108 -23.40 7.60 4.79
CA ARG A 108 -23.80 8.93 4.30
C ARG A 108 -23.06 9.27 3.02
N TYR A 109 -23.80 9.60 1.97
CA TYR A 109 -23.31 10.29 0.78
C TYR A 109 -23.84 11.73 0.80
N GLU A 110 -23.06 12.67 1.33
CA GLU A 110 -23.53 14.02 1.67
C GLU A 110 -23.98 14.83 0.44
N GLN A 111 -23.22 14.73 -0.66
CA GLN A 111 -23.52 15.37 -1.95
C GLN A 111 -24.91 15.01 -2.52
N TYR A 112 -25.42 13.82 -2.21
CA TYR A 112 -26.66 13.25 -2.75
C TYR A 112 -27.83 13.26 -1.73
N ASP A 113 -27.63 13.86 -0.54
CA ASP A 113 -28.49 13.72 0.65
C ASP A 113 -28.94 12.27 0.97
N PHE A 114 -28.08 11.30 0.61
CA PHE A 114 -28.41 9.89 0.63
C PHE A 114 -27.87 9.20 1.90
N ASP A 115 -28.81 8.68 2.68
CA ASP A 115 -28.56 7.92 3.90
C ASP A 115 -28.97 6.45 3.68
N SER A 116 -28.12 5.53 4.10
CA SER A 116 -28.48 4.10 4.22
C SER A 116 -27.94 3.52 5.53
N ARG A 117 -28.57 2.46 6.03
CA ARG A 117 -28.13 1.78 7.27
C ARG A 117 -27.88 0.32 6.97
N VAL A 118 -26.63 -0.12 7.16
CA VAL A 118 -26.21 -1.51 6.97
C VAL A 118 -26.23 -2.22 8.31
N VAL A 119 -27.04 -3.27 8.41
CA VAL A 119 -27.32 -4.02 9.63
C VAL A 119 -26.86 -5.46 9.43
N VAL A 120 -25.92 -5.93 10.24
CA VAL A 120 -25.35 -7.27 10.17
C VAL A 120 -25.66 -8.03 11.45
N THR A 121 -26.34 -9.18 11.36
CA THR A 121 -26.75 -9.99 12.51
C THR A 121 -26.27 -11.44 12.36
N ALA A 122 -25.72 -12.02 13.42
CA ALA A 122 -25.30 -13.44 13.41
C ALA A 122 -26.51 -14.40 13.33
N LYS A 123 -26.48 -15.34 12.38
CA LYS A 123 -27.50 -16.37 12.11
C LYS A 123 -26.83 -17.74 11.99
N GLY A 124 -26.52 -18.35 13.13
CA GLY A 124 -25.79 -19.62 13.19
C GLY A 124 -24.42 -19.47 12.52
N LYS A 125 -24.07 -20.38 11.59
CA LYS A 125 -22.83 -20.31 10.78
C LYS A 125 -22.73 -19.14 9.78
N SER A 126 -23.76 -18.30 9.68
CA SER A 126 -23.87 -17.23 8.68
C SER A 126 -24.12 -15.86 9.31
N VAL A 127 -23.91 -14.79 8.55
CA VAL A 127 -24.47 -13.46 8.88
C VAL A 127 -25.62 -13.12 7.94
N GLU A 128 -26.68 -12.53 8.48
CA GLU A 128 -27.68 -11.81 7.70
C GLU A 128 -27.20 -10.36 7.55
N ILE A 129 -26.95 -9.93 6.31
CA ILE A 129 -26.63 -8.54 5.99
C ILE A 129 -27.90 -7.90 5.42
N SER A 130 -28.32 -6.78 5.97
CA SER A 130 -29.53 -6.06 5.58
C SER A 130 -29.24 -4.60 5.30
N VAL A 131 -29.81 -4.05 4.23
CA VAL A 131 -29.77 -2.61 3.95
C VAL A 131 -31.14 -2.01 4.25
N TYR A 132 -31.13 -0.94 5.04
CA TYR A 132 -32.30 -0.13 5.36
C TYR A 132 -32.19 1.26 4.75
N LEU A 133 -33.32 1.78 4.27
CA LEU A 133 -33.48 3.11 3.69
C LEU A 133 -34.64 3.84 4.38
N ASP A 134 -34.36 4.97 5.01
CA ASP A 134 -35.39 5.77 5.70
C ASP A 134 -36.04 6.82 4.76
N LYS A 135 -35.32 7.25 3.71
CA LYS A 135 -35.82 7.92 2.50
C LYS A 135 -35.61 6.98 1.30
N PRO A 136 -36.39 7.08 0.20
CA PRO A 136 -36.02 6.43 -1.06
C PRO A 136 -34.66 6.87 -1.58
N ILE A 137 -34.05 6.06 -2.44
CA ILE A 137 -32.87 6.40 -3.23
C ILE A 137 -33.16 7.69 -4.03
N PRO A 138 -32.24 8.68 -4.08
CA PRO A 138 -32.36 9.81 -4.99
C PRO A 138 -32.45 9.36 -6.45
N THR A 139 -33.24 10.05 -7.27
CA THR A 139 -33.48 9.62 -8.66
C THR A 139 -32.24 9.64 -9.56
N GLU A 140 -31.23 10.44 -9.21
CA GLU A 140 -29.92 10.45 -9.87
C GLU A 140 -29.00 9.28 -9.47
N LEU A 141 -29.42 8.44 -8.51
CA LEU A 141 -28.75 7.20 -8.09
C LEU A 141 -29.61 5.94 -8.35
N GLU A 142 -30.77 6.08 -9.00
CA GLU A 142 -31.68 4.97 -9.32
C GLU A 142 -31.08 4.06 -10.42
N GLY A 143 -30.54 2.91 -10.00
CA GLY A 143 -29.88 1.94 -10.88
C GLY A 143 -28.38 1.80 -10.61
N ASP A 144 -27.75 2.85 -10.07
CA ASP A 144 -26.32 2.89 -9.77
C ASP A 144 -26.03 2.68 -8.26
N ALA A 145 -26.97 2.99 -7.35
CA ALA A 145 -26.88 2.61 -5.94
C ALA A 145 -27.12 1.10 -5.72
N GLY A 146 -26.10 0.39 -5.25
CA GLY A 146 -26.16 -1.04 -4.93
C GLY A 146 -25.29 -1.41 -3.73
N PHE A 147 -25.59 -2.53 -3.09
CA PHE A 147 -24.72 -3.11 -2.06
C PHE A 147 -23.66 -3.99 -2.72
N ASN A 148 -22.38 -3.70 -2.45
CA ASN A 148 -21.22 -4.38 -3.05
C ASN A 148 -20.41 -5.07 -1.94
N LEU A 149 -20.01 -6.33 -2.15
CA LEU A 149 -19.02 -7.05 -1.33
C LEU A 149 -17.89 -7.56 -2.23
N GLU A 150 -16.65 -7.23 -1.90
CA GLU A 150 -15.48 -7.40 -2.76
C GLU A 150 -14.61 -8.58 -2.30
N PHE A 151 -14.05 -9.37 -3.24
CA PHE A 151 -13.27 -10.58 -2.97
C PHE A 151 -11.87 -10.52 -3.63
N LEU A 152 -10.83 -10.81 -2.84
CA LEU A 152 -9.41 -10.64 -3.21
C LEU A 152 -9.02 -11.54 -4.40
N PRO A 153 -8.72 -10.99 -5.59
CA PRO A 153 -8.54 -11.81 -6.79
C PRO A 153 -7.46 -12.89 -6.67
N SER A 154 -6.34 -12.59 -5.99
CA SER A 154 -5.25 -13.55 -5.77
C SER A 154 -5.65 -14.78 -4.94
N GLN A 155 -6.72 -14.68 -4.15
CA GLN A 155 -7.28 -15.80 -3.38
C GLN A 155 -8.36 -16.59 -4.13
N TYR A 156 -8.78 -16.13 -5.32
CA TYR A 156 -9.84 -16.76 -6.12
C TYR A 156 -9.44 -17.14 -7.55
N TRP A 157 -8.34 -16.63 -8.11
CA TRP A 157 -7.88 -16.94 -9.48
C TRP A 157 -7.91 -18.44 -9.82
N GLY A 158 -8.67 -18.80 -10.85
CA GLY A 158 -8.76 -20.17 -11.36
C GLY A 158 -9.63 -21.13 -10.52
N LYS A 159 -10.17 -20.69 -9.38
CA LYS A 159 -11.10 -21.49 -8.56
C LYS A 159 -12.49 -21.49 -9.18
N ALA A 160 -13.25 -22.54 -8.91
CA ALA A 160 -14.63 -22.65 -9.36
C ALA A 160 -15.55 -21.64 -8.65
N TYR A 161 -16.67 -21.33 -9.27
CA TYR A 161 -17.84 -20.82 -8.58
C TYR A 161 -19.11 -21.33 -9.24
N LEU A 162 -20.23 -21.31 -8.51
CA LEU A 162 -21.55 -21.65 -9.05
C LEU A 162 -22.49 -20.46 -8.87
N MET A 163 -23.23 -20.09 -9.91
CA MET A 163 -24.37 -19.16 -9.80
C MET A 163 -25.66 -19.93 -10.08
N ASP A 164 -26.54 -20.06 -9.08
CA ASP A 164 -27.73 -20.94 -9.08
C ASP A 164 -27.47 -22.36 -9.62
N GLY A 165 -26.29 -22.92 -9.31
CA GLY A 165 -25.87 -24.24 -9.79
C GLY A 165 -25.18 -24.26 -11.16
N ARG A 166 -25.09 -23.15 -11.87
CA ARG A 166 -24.32 -23.04 -13.13
C ARG A 166 -22.82 -22.93 -12.80
N PHE A 167 -22.04 -23.92 -13.22
CA PHE A 167 -20.60 -23.99 -12.95
C PHE A 167 -19.81 -23.01 -13.84
N ASN A 168 -18.98 -22.18 -13.23
CA ASN A 168 -18.07 -21.26 -13.92
C ASN A 168 -16.75 -21.15 -13.12
N ARG A 169 -15.82 -20.27 -13.53
CA ARG A 169 -14.46 -20.18 -12.97
C ARG A 169 -13.96 -18.75 -12.94
N PHE A 170 -13.25 -18.38 -11.86
CA PHE A 170 -12.66 -17.06 -11.71
C PHE A 170 -11.51 -16.83 -12.71
N PRO A 171 -11.58 -15.78 -13.57
CA PRO A 171 -10.62 -15.58 -14.65
C PRO A 171 -9.30 -15.01 -14.12
N ARG A 172 -8.17 -15.66 -14.41
CA ARG A 172 -6.85 -15.23 -13.90
C ARG A 172 -6.50 -13.79 -14.30
N TYR A 173 -6.84 -13.39 -15.53
CA TYR A 173 -6.71 -12.03 -16.04
C TYR A 173 -8.10 -11.43 -16.29
N ALA A 174 -8.23 -10.10 -16.28
CA ALA A 174 -9.50 -9.42 -16.53
C ALA A 174 -9.96 -9.66 -17.99
N ALA A 175 -11.11 -10.32 -18.16
CA ALA A 175 -11.63 -10.73 -19.47
C ALA A 175 -13.17 -10.80 -19.50
N GLY A 176 -13.83 -10.03 -18.62
CA GLY A 176 -15.29 -9.84 -18.66
C GLY A 176 -15.72 -8.97 -19.84
N ASN A 177 -16.98 -9.08 -20.25
CA ASN A 177 -17.56 -8.18 -21.24
C ASN A 177 -17.81 -6.79 -20.63
N THR A 178 -17.85 -5.76 -21.47
CA THR A 178 -18.18 -4.38 -21.09
C THR A 178 -19.19 -3.79 -22.07
N ILE A 179 -19.81 -2.67 -21.68
CA ILE A 179 -20.41 -1.70 -22.58
C ILE A 179 -19.73 -0.34 -22.37
N THR A 180 -20.11 0.66 -23.16
CA THR A 180 -19.82 2.07 -22.86
C THR A 180 -21.11 2.86 -22.63
N ARG A 181 -21.06 3.81 -21.69
CA ARG A 181 -22.17 4.73 -21.34
C ARG A 181 -21.70 6.18 -21.49
N PRO A 182 -22.59 7.15 -21.78
CA PRO A 182 -22.23 8.57 -21.87
C PRO A 182 -21.59 9.08 -20.57
N ASN A 183 -20.57 9.95 -20.65
CA ASN A 183 -19.93 10.52 -19.45
C ASN A 183 -20.90 11.32 -18.55
N SER A 184 -22.00 11.83 -19.12
CA SER A 184 -23.10 12.45 -18.37
C SER A 184 -23.89 11.47 -17.47
N GLU A 185 -23.57 10.17 -17.53
CA GLU A 185 -24.09 9.13 -16.64
C GLU A 185 -23.01 8.57 -15.68
N LYS A 186 -21.73 9.00 -15.74
CA LYS A 186 -20.75 8.59 -14.74
C LYS A 186 -21.01 9.38 -13.46
N ILE A 187 -21.13 8.67 -12.33
CA ILE A 187 -21.11 9.28 -11.00
C ILE A 187 -19.80 10.04 -10.81
N GLU A 188 -19.87 11.23 -10.20
CA GLU A 188 -18.69 12.04 -9.91
C GLU A 188 -17.71 11.28 -9.00
N GLN A 189 -16.41 11.39 -9.27
CA GLN A 189 -15.37 10.75 -8.47
C GLN A 189 -14.80 11.74 -7.43
N TYR A 190 -13.94 11.27 -6.53
CA TYR A 190 -13.36 12.07 -5.45
C TYR A 190 -12.80 13.43 -5.95
N LYS A 191 -13.24 14.53 -5.31
CA LYS A 191 -12.93 15.93 -5.66
C LYS A 191 -13.26 16.36 -7.12
N GLY A 192 -14.06 15.60 -7.85
CA GLY A 192 -14.40 15.89 -9.26
C GLY A 192 -13.28 15.54 -10.25
N TYR A 193 -12.27 14.78 -9.83
CA TYR A 193 -11.26 14.23 -10.73
C TYR A 193 -11.82 13.11 -11.60
N VAL A 194 -11.05 12.67 -12.61
CA VAL A 194 -11.46 11.61 -13.56
C VAL A 194 -10.33 10.59 -13.71
N THR A 195 -10.64 9.32 -13.55
CA THR A 195 -9.67 8.20 -13.60
C THR A 195 -9.43 7.64 -15.02
N ALA A 196 -9.98 8.24 -16.07
CA ALA A 196 -9.88 7.75 -17.45
C ALA A 196 -9.80 8.89 -18.48
N ASP A 197 -8.93 8.74 -19.49
CA ASP A 197 -9.00 9.49 -20.74
C ASP A 197 -9.94 8.77 -21.73
N ASP A 198 -11.02 9.43 -22.13
CA ASP A 198 -12.00 8.86 -23.06
C ASP A 198 -11.65 9.09 -24.55
N ARG A 199 -10.49 9.70 -24.83
CA ARG A 199 -10.02 10.10 -26.18
C ARG A 199 -11.06 10.90 -26.98
N GLY A 200 -11.86 11.72 -26.30
CA GLY A 200 -12.91 12.55 -26.88
C GLY A 200 -14.16 11.78 -27.34
N THR A 201 -14.34 10.52 -26.92
CA THR A 201 -15.51 9.72 -27.30
C THR A 201 -16.81 10.14 -26.61
N GLY A 202 -16.72 10.84 -25.46
CA GLY A 202 -17.84 11.21 -24.61
C GLY A 202 -18.41 10.03 -23.82
N THR A 203 -17.68 8.91 -23.69
CA THR A 203 -18.18 7.68 -23.05
C THR A 203 -17.16 7.00 -22.13
N PHE A 204 -17.64 6.45 -21.02
CA PHE A 204 -16.87 5.64 -20.08
C PHE A 204 -17.22 4.15 -20.19
N ILE A 205 -16.35 3.27 -19.67
CA ILE A 205 -16.54 1.82 -19.67
C ILE A 205 -17.42 1.41 -18.47
N ASP A 206 -18.50 0.68 -18.71
CA ASP A 206 -19.32 0.04 -17.66
C ASP A 206 -19.18 -1.50 -17.79
N PRO A 207 -18.54 -2.18 -16.82
CA PRO A 207 -18.36 -3.63 -16.85
C PRO A 207 -19.68 -4.40 -16.72
N LEU A 208 -19.86 -5.43 -17.54
CA LEU A 208 -21.00 -6.35 -17.42
C LEU A 208 -20.69 -7.47 -16.40
N PRO A 209 -21.72 -8.04 -15.75
CA PRO A 209 -21.51 -9.16 -14.84
C PRO A 209 -21.04 -10.42 -15.60
N LEU A 210 -20.12 -11.15 -14.97
CA LEU A 210 -19.69 -12.48 -15.37
C LEU A 210 -20.83 -13.51 -15.26
N GLU A 211 -21.66 -13.38 -14.22
CA GLU A 211 -22.83 -14.20 -13.93
C GLU A 211 -23.83 -13.44 -13.04
N THR A 212 -25.13 -13.74 -13.16
CA THR A 212 -26.24 -13.13 -12.39
C THR A 212 -27.23 -14.18 -11.89
N GLY A 213 -27.65 -14.12 -10.63
CA GLY A 213 -28.51 -15.15 -10.03
C GLY A 213 -29.06 -14.80 -8.64
N ARG A 214 -29.45 -15.81 -7.84
CA ARG A 214 -29.95 -15.64 -6.47
C ARG A 214 -29.08 -16.28 -5.39
N THR A 215 -28.25 -17.26 -5.76
CA THR A 215 -27.23 -17.83 -4.87
C THR A 215 -25.92 -18.05 -5.62
N ILE A 216 -24.85 -17.46 -5.10
CA ILE A 216 -23.48 -17.74 -5.53
C ILE A 216 -22.78 -18.62 -4.48
N LEU A 217 -22.04 -19.62 -4.94
CA LEU A 217 -21.11 -20.42 -4.15
C LEU A 217 -19.69 -20.22 -4.71
N LEU A 218 -18.87 -19.52 -3.95
CA LEU A 218 -17.48 -19.18 -4.26
C LEU A 218 -16.56 -20.33 -3.83
N ALA A 219 -15.58 -20.68 -4.68
CA ALA A 219 -14.49 -21.62 -4.39
C ALA A 219 -14.87 -22.94 -3.65
N PRO A 220 -15.86 -23.72 -4.12
CA PRO A 220 -16.16 -25.03 -3.53
C PRO A 220 -15.05 -26.08 -3.74
N ASP A 221 -14.09 -25.79 -4.62
CA ASP A 221 -12.85 -26.53 -4.84
C ASP A 221 -11.72 -26.14 -3.86
N ASP A 222 -11.96 -25.16 -2.97
CA ASP A 222 -11.07 -24.79 -1.86
C ASP A 222 -11.89 -24.50 -0.59
N PRO A 223 -12.06 -25.49 0.30
CA PRO A 223 -12.82 -25.32 1.55
C PRO A 223 -12.32 -24.19 2.46
N GLU A 224 -11.06 -23.77 2.35
CA GLU A 224 -10.58 -22.64 3.17
C GLU A 224 -11.01 -21.26 2.63
N ARG A 225 -11.50 -21.19 1.39
CA ARG A 225 -11.97 -19.97 0.73
C ARG A 225 -13.43 -20.09 0.27
N MET A 226 -14.11 -21.18 0.65
CA MET A 226 -15.50 -21.43 0.24
C MET A 226 -16.48 -20.51 0.98
N VAL A 227 -17.15 -19.63 0.23
CA VAL A 227 -18.15 -18.69 0.76
C VAL A 227 -19.42 -18.75 -0.07
N LYS A 228 -20.57 -18.87 0.59
CA LYS A 228 -21.88 -18.86 -0.06
C LYS A 228 -22.62 -17.57 0.25
N ILE A 229 -23.24 -16.97 -0.76
CA ILE A 229 -24.12 -15.80 -0.60
C ILE A 229 -25.47 -16.13 -1.24
N THR A 230 -26.56 -15.94 -0.51
CA THR A 230 -27.93 -16.03 -1.01
C THR A 230 -28.62 -14.69 -0.81
N ALA A 231 -29.16 -14.10 -1.88
CA ALA A 231 -29.98 -12.89 -1.81
C ALA A 231 -31.47 -13.23 -1.85
N HIS A 232 -32.24 -12.59 -0.97
CA HIS A 232 -33.67 -12.84 -0.85
C HIS A 232 -34.49 -11.88 -1.72
N ASP A 233 -34.15 -10.58 -1.70
CA ASP A 233 -34.95 -9.52 -2.33
C ASP A 233 -34.53 -9.23 -3.79
N ALA A 234 -33.23 -9.04 -4.04
CA ALA A 234 -32.66 -8.70 -5.34
C ALA A 234 -31.81 -9.84 -5.95
N ASP A 235 -31.42 -9.68 -7.22
CA ASP A 235 -30.43 -10.58 -7.85
C ASP A 235 -29.01 -10.24 -7.37
N LEU A 236 -28.16 -11.25 -7.28
CA LEU A 236 -26.71 -11.16 -7.14
C LEU A 236 -26.07 -11.09 -8.52
N MET A 237 -25.17 -10.14 -8.72
CA MET A 237 -24.34 -9.98 -9.91
C MET A 237 -22.88 -10.12 -9.51
N LEU A 238 -22.08 -10.87 -10.28
CA LEU A 238 -20.64 -11.00 -10.07
C LEU A 238 -19.87 -10.22 -11.15
N PHE A 239 -19.01 -9.28 -10.76
CA PHE A 239 -18.16 -8.49 -11.66
C PHE A 239 -16.66 -8.71 -11.37
N ASP A 240 -15.80 -8.21 -12.26
CA ASP A 240 -14.33 -8.21 -12.12
C ASP A 240 -13.81 -6.77 -12.25
N GLY A 241 -13.55 -6.10 -11.13
CA GLY A 241 -13.17 -4.68 -11.11
C GLY A 241 -11.83 -4.37 -11.76
N ARG A 242 -11.02 -5.41 -12.05
CA ARG A 242 -9.77 -5.32 -12.80
C ARG A 242 -9.95 -4.97 -14.28
N ILE A 243 -11.19 -4.83 -14.73
CA ILE A 243 -11.55 -4.24 -16.02
C ILE A 243 -11.37 -2.71 -16.03
N LEU A 244 -11.50 -2.03 -14.88
CA LEU A 244 -11.32 -0.58 -14.75
C LEU A 244 -9.99 -0.22 -14.08
N ALA A 245 -9.66 -0.86 -12.96
CA ALA A 245 -8.47 -0.54 -12.17
C ALA A 245 -7.73 -1.80 -11.73
N GLN A 246 -6.40 -1.85 -11.91
CA GLN A 246 -5.57 -3.05 -11.72
C GLN A 246 -5.55 -3.54 -10.26
N ASN A 247 -5.81 -2.66 -9.30
CA ASN A 247 -5.99 -2.97 -7.87
C ASN A 247 -7.43 -3.40 -7.50
N GLY A 248 -8.37 -3.37 -8.45
CA GLY A 248 -9.77 -3.73 -8.29
C GLY A 248 -10.00 -5.21 -7.96
N TRP A 249 -11.11 -5.51 -7.28
CA TRP A 249 -11.43 -6.85 -6.76
C TRP A 249 -12.60 -7.48 -7.52
N TYR A 250 -12.87 -8.77 -7.28
CA TYR A 250 -14.13 -9.37 -7.76
C TYR A 250 -15.28 -8.83 -6.92
N VAL A 251 -16.34 -8.32 -7.54
CA VAL A 251 -17.43 -7.65 -6.82
C VAL A 251 -18.70 -8.48 -6.93
N VAL A 252 -19.23 -8.95 -5.79
CA VAL A 252 -20.61 -9.43 -5.70
C VAL A 252 -21.49 -8.25 -5.37
N ARG A 253 -22.57 -8.01 -6.13
CA ARG A 253 -23.40 -6.80 -6.02
C ARG A 253 -24.88 -7.08 -6.19
N SER A 254 -25.72 -6.32 -5.48
CA SER A 254 -27.17 -6.24 -5.70
C SER A 254 -27.59 -4.77 -5.73
N LEU A 255 -28.37 -4.36 -6.73
CA LEU A 255 -28.94 -3.02 -6.78
C LEU A 255 -30.01 -2.81 -5.71
N LEU A 256 -30.10 -1.59 -5.19
CA LEU A 256 -31.16 -1.20 -4.26
C LEU A 256 -32.42 -0.80 -5.06
N PRO A 257 -33.63 -1.15 -4.59
CA PRO A 257 -34.86 -0.89 -5.34
C PRO A 257 -35.34 0.57 -5.23
N ALA A 258 -35.52 1.22 -6.38
CA ALA A 258 -36.10 2.55 -6.51
C ALA A 258 -37.46 2.71 -5.79
N GLY A 259 -37.69 3.89 -5.21
CA GLY A 259 -38.97 4.24 -4.58
C GLY A 259 -39.35 3.41 -3.33
N LYS A 260 -38.40 2.74 -2.67
CA LYS A 260 -38.63 1.92 -1.46
C LYS A 260 -38.01 2.53 -0.20
N THR A 261 -38.56 2.16 0.95
CA THR A 261 -38.06 2.47 2.29
C THR A 261 -38.26 1.26 3.23
N GLY A 262 -37.68 1.29 4.42
CA GLY A 262 -37.61 0.15 5.33
C GLY A 262 -36.41 -0.75 5.01
N LYS A 263 -36.48 -2.06 5.31
CA LYS A 263 -35.50 -3.02 4.80
C LYS A 263 -35.73 -3.20 3.30
N VAL A 264 -34.71 -2.94 2.49
CA VAL A 264 -34.81 -2.97 1.01
C VAL A 264 -33.94 -4.04 0.35
N LEU A 265 -32.99 -4.62 1.09
CA LEU A 265 -32.15 -5.72 0.65
C LEU A 265 -31.78 -6.61 1.84
N THR A 266 -31.81 -7.92 1.64
CA THR A 266 -31.36 -8.95 2.59
C THR A 266 -30.48 -9.98 1.87
N TRP A 267 -29.28 -10.18 2.38
CA TRP A 267 -28.37 -11.27 2.00
C TRP A 267 -28.11 -12.18 3.21
N THR A 268 -27.90 -13.46 2.95
CA THR A 268 -27.29 -14.40 3.90
C THR A 268 -25.91 -14.78 3.39
N VAL A 269 -24.87 -14.48 4.17
CA VAL A 269 -23.46 -14.79 3.84
C VAL A 269 -22.96 -15.88 4.79
N GLU A 270 -22.62 -17.03 4.22
CA GLU A 270 -22.22 -18.26 4.91
C GLU A 270 -20.78 -18.61 4.49
N PRO A 271 -19.75 -18.09 5.19
CA PRO A 271 -18.36 -18.52 5.03
C PRO A 271 -18.15 -19.90 5.66
N ASN A 272 -17.46 -20.80 4.98
CA ASN A 272 -17.21 -22.15 5.49
C ASN A 272 -16.22 -22.11 6.67
N ALA A 273 -16.60 -22.63 7.84
CA ALA A 273 -15.68 -22.87 8.94
C ALA A 273 -15.23 -24.35 8.93
N ILE A 274 -13.93 -24.61 8.77
CA ILE A 274 -13.40 -25.98 8.84
C ILE A 274 -13.36 -26.43 10.31
N ASP A 275 -13.94 -27.59 10.61
CA ASP A 275 -13.99 -28.12 11.98
C ASP A 275 -12.59 -28.50 12.48
N GLY A 276 -12.31 -28.15 13.73
CA GLY A 276 -10.98 -28.32 14.33
C GLY A 276 -9.83 -27.54 13.66
N TRP A 277 -10.08 -26.62 12.72
CA TRP A 277 -9.00 -25.92 11.99
C TRP A 277 -8.05 -25.16 12.92
N ILE A 278 -6.76 -25.41 12.76
CA ILE A 278 -5.65 -24.70 13.39
C ILE A 278 -4.76 -24.20 12.26
N ARG A 279 -4.37 -22.92 12.30
CA ARG A 279 -3.45 -22.34 11.31
C ARG A 279 -2.09 -23.03 11.36
N GLU A 280 -1.50 -23.32 10.20
CA GLU A 280 -0.11 -23.77 10.12
C GLU A 280 0.85 -22.74 10.76
N PRO A 281 1.88 -23.18 11.51
CA PRO A 281 2.78 -22.30 12.23
C PRO A 281 3.68 -21.50 11.26
N ASN A 282 3.63 -20.18 11.38
CA ASN A 282 4.47 -19.27 10.60
C ASN A 282 5.81 -19.09 11.33
N ILE A 283 6.81 -19.88 10.90
CA ILE A 283 8.15 -19.92 11.48
C ILE A 283 9.00 -18.79 10.84
N GLY A 284 9.20 -17.68 11.55
CA GLY A 284 10.02 -16.57 11.09
C GLY A 284 11.52 -16.80 11.29
N PHE A 285 12.32 -16.61 10.24
CA PHE A 285 13.78 -16.71 10.24
C PHE A 285 14.40 -15.78 9.17
N SER A 286 15.71 -15.54 9.25
CA SER A 286 16.45 -14.79 8.22
C SER A 286 16.56 -15.63 6.94
N GLN A 287 15.83 -15.26 5.90
CA GLN A 287 15.88 -15.94 4.60
C GLN A 287 17.20 -15.70 3.85
N VAL A 288 17.92 -14.63 4.18
CA VAL A 288 19.30 -14.39 3.72
C VAL A 288 20.26 -15.37 4.39
N GLY A 289 20.08 -15.58 5.71
CA GLY A 289 20.93 -16.44 6.53
C GLY A 289 21.49 -15.73 7.77
N TYR A 290 22.51 -16.33 8.39
CA TYR A 290 23.11 -15.83 9.64
C TYR A 290 24.65 -15.96 9.66
N LEU A 291 25.33 -14.99 10.27
CA LEU A 291 26.76 -15.14 10.60
C LEU A 291 26.97 -16.22 11.69
N PRO A 292 28.05 -17.02 11.65
CA PRO A 292 28.40 -18.02 12.67
C PRO A 292 28.31 -17.55 14.12
N TRP A 293 28.76 -16.32 14.40
CA TRP A 293 28.86 -15.78 15.76
C TRP A 293 27.63 -15.00 16.25
N GLN A 294 26.74 -14.56 15.35
CA GLN A 294 25.62 -13.69 15.75
C GLN A 294 24.48 -14.49 16.44
N PRO A 295 23.63 -13.82 17.25
CA PRO A 295 22.41 -14.43 17.80
C PRO A 295 21.46 -14.91 16.70
N LYS A 296 20.83 -16.08 16.91
CA LYS A 296 19.94 -16.72 15.93
C LYS A 296 18.69 -17.17 16.66
N VAL A 297 17.65 -16.33 16.60
CA VAL A 297 16.35 -16.59 17.22
C VAL A 297 15.30 -16.62 16.12
N SER A 298 14.52 -17.71 16.07
CA SER A 298 13.29 -17.76 15.31
C SER A 298 12.13 -17.31 16.18
N VAL A 299 11.22 -16.51 15.62
CA VAL A 299 9.92 -16.19 16.21
C VAL A 299 8.89 -17.02 15.47
N ILE A 300 8.18 -17.88 16.19
CA ILE A 300 7.18 -18.78 15.62
C ILE A 300 5.80 -18.25 16.00
N GLU A 301 5.00 -17.95 15.00
CA GLU A 301 3.64 -17.42 15.09
C GLU A 301 2.63 -18.57 14.93
N LEU A 302 1.78 -18.77 15.93
CA LEU A 302 0.84 -19.87 16.09
C LEU A 302 -0.61 -19.37 16.13
N ASP A 303 -1.57 -20.24 15.84
CA ASP A 303 -2.97 -19.95 16.16
C ASP A 303 -3.17 -19.85 17.68
N LYS A 304 -4.12 -19.00 18.14
CA LYS A 304 -4.47 -18.89 19.56
C LYS A 304 -5.08 -20.17 20.15
N LYS A 305 -5.52 -21.10 19.31
CA LYS A 305 -6.01 -22.43 19.71
C LYS A 305 -4.97 -23.55 19.57
N ASP A 306 -3.77 -23.25 19.06
CA ASP A 306 -2.68 -24.23 18.99
C ASP A 306 -2.09 -24.52 20.38
N ILE A 307 -1.41 -25.65 20.52
CA ILE A 307 -0.72 -26.04 21.76
C ILE A 307 0.79 -25.98 21.49
N PRO A 308 1.51 -24.97 22.02
CA PRO A 308 2.94 -24.83 21.78
C PRO A 308 3.74 -26.10 22.12
N LEU A 309 4.54 -26.55 21.16
CA LEU A 309 5.42 -27.71 21.34
C LEU A 309 6.60 -27.32 22.24
N ALA A 310 7.14 -28.30 22.99
CA ALA A 310 8.22 -28.04 23.95
C ALA A 310 9.58 -27.74 23.28
N GLU A 311 9.84 -28.26 22.08
CA GLU A 311 11.12 -28.13 21.36
C GLU A 311 10.91 -27.80 19.87
N ALA A 312 11.89 -27.13 19.28
CA ALA A 312 12.17 -27.16 17.84
C ALA A 312 13.58 -27.71 17.58
N SER A 313 13.85 -28.04 16.32
CA SER A 313 15.13 -28.61 15.88
C SER A 313 15.71 -27.86 14.68
N ILE A 314 17.04 -27.79 14.61
CA ILE A 314 17.76 -27.38 13.40
C ILE A 314 18.34 -28.61 12.70
N PHE A 315 18.10 -28.70 11.40
CA PHE A 315 18.66 -29.73 10.53
C PHE A 315 19.66 -29.10 9.56
N LYS A 316 20.81 -29.75 9.38
CA LYS A 316 21.77 -29.45 8.32
C LYS A 316 21.43 -30.27 7.07
N ILE A 317 21.57 -29.66 5.90
CA ILE A 317 21.59 -30.34 4.59
C ILE A 317 23.05 -30.65 4.25
N ASN A 318 23.35 -31.89 3.82
CA ASN A 318 24.69 -32.29 3.39
C ASN A 318 24.88 -32.21 1.87
N GLU A 319 26.11 -32.42 1.40
CA GLU A 319 26.47 -32.33 -0.02
C GLU A 319 25.74 -33.37 -0.89
N GLU A 320 25.34 -34.49 -0.30
CA GLU A 320 24.55 -35.54 -0.95
C GLU A 320 23.02 -35.27 -0.96
N GLY A 321 22.57 -34.13 -0.43
CA GLY A 321 21.14 -33.75 -0.35
C GLY A 321 20.34 -34.47 0.75
N GLY A 322 20.99 -35.29 1.56
CA GLY A 322 20.47 -35.81 2.82
C GLY A 322 20.42 -34.76 3.91
N THR A 323 19.83 -35.11 5.07
CA THR A 323 19.66 -34.19 6.19
C THR A 323 20.02 -34.84 7.53
N THR A 324 20.54 -34.05 8.46
CA THR A 324 20.90 -34.50 9.81
C THR A 324 20.51 -33.43 10.83
N ARG A 325 19.78 -33.81 11.88
CA ARG A 325 19.50 -32.91 13.02
C ARG A 325 20.80 -32.60 13.75
N VAL A 326 21.16 -31.33 13.82
CA VAL A 326 22.37 -30.83 14.50
C VAL A 326 22.09 -30.20 15.86
N PHE A 327 20.86 -29.74 16.09
CA PHE A 327 20.44 -29.10 17.33
C PHE A 327 18.95 -29.37 17.60
N SER A 328 18.59 -29.41 18.87
CA SER A 328 17.22 -29.37 19.40
C SER A 328 17.25 -28.50 20.65
N GLY A 329 16.21 -27.72 20.91
CA GLY A 329 16.20 -26.77 22.01
C GLY A 329 14.81 -26.28 22.38
N ASP A 330 14.69 -25.82 23.62
CA ASP A 330 13.42 -25.44 24.24
C ASP A 330 12.72 -24.28 23.51
N ILE A 331 11.40 -24.36 23.45
CA ILE A 331 10.52 -23.28 22.99
C ILE A 331 10.17 -22.38 24.18
N VAL A 332 10.48 -21.10 24.06
CA VAL A 332 10.24 -20.08 25.08
C VAL A 332 8.99 -19.26 24.71
N PRO A 333 7.92 -19.25 25.53
CA PRO A 333 6.77 -18.40 25.30
C PRO A 333 7.14 -16.91 25.25
N TRP A 334 6.57 -16.16 24.31
CA TRP A 334 6.69 -14.70 24.26
C TRP A 334 5.35 -14.01 24.57
N GLY A 335 4.24 -14.55 24.06
CA GLY A 335 2.88 -14.11 24.41
C GLY A 335 1.97 -13.87 23.20
N ASP A 336 0.77 -13.36 23.45
CA ASP A 336 -0.21 -13.03 22.42
C ASP A 336 0.05 -11.63 21.83
N TYR A 337 -0.14 -11.48 20.52
CA TYR A 337 -0.14 -10.18 19.86
C TYR A 337 -1.14 -10.17 18.70
N TYR A 338 -2.01 -9.15 18.70
CA TYR A 338 -3.23 -9.08 17.87
C TYR A 338 -4.00 -10.42 17.80
N LYS A 339 -3.92 -11.13 16.67
CA LYS A 339 -4.67 -12.37 16.39
C LYS A 339 -3.95 -13.65 16.82
N TYR A 340 -2.64 -13.63 17.02
CA TYR A 340 -1.82 -14.86 17.11
C TYR A 340 -1.09 -14.99 18.46
N HIS A 341 -0.66 -16.22 18.76
CA HIS A 341 0.23 -16.54 19.88
C HIS A 341 1.65 -16.69 19.36
N TYR A 342 2.66 -16.17 20.07
CA TYR A 342 4.05 -16.22 19.62
C TYR A 342 4.97 -16.87 20.65
N VAL A 343 5.87 -17.69 20.13
CA VAL A 343 6.95 -18.35 20.88
C VAL A 343 8.29 -18.14 20.19
N LYS A 344 9.38 -18.42 20.91
CA LYS A 344 10.75 -18.21 20.43
C LYS A 344 11.58 -19.48 20.51
N PHE A 345 12.40 -19.68 19.49
CA PHE A 345 13.39 -20.76 19.42
C PHE A 345 14.77 -20.15 19.23
N ASP A 346 15.65 -20.28 20.23
CA ASP A 346 17.04 -19.82 20.14
C ASP A 346 17.95 -20.97 19.70
N PHE A 347 18.62 -20.78 18.57
CA PHE A 347 19.60 -21.70 17.99
C PHE A 347 20.95 -21.02 17.74
N SER A 348 21.26 -19.95 18.50
CA SER A 348 22.50 -19.17 18.39
C SER A 348 23.76 -20.03 18.48
N SER A 349 23.69 -21.13 19.24
CA SER A 349 24.74 -22.14 19.40
C SER A 349 25.13 -22.87 18.11
N VAL A 350 24.25 -22.90 17.09
CA VAL A 350 24.57 -23.43 15.76
C VAL A 350 25.45 -22.41 15.04
N ASN A 351 26.76 -22.68 15.02
CA ASN A 351 27.79 -21.78 14.50
C ASN A 351 28.61 -22.38 13.35
N THR A 352 28.43 -23.66 13.02
CA THR A 352 29.17 -24.29 11.93
C THR A 352 28.59 -23.83 10.58
N PRO A 353 29.40 -23.37 9.62
CA PRO A 353 28.85 -22.94 8.33
C PRO A 353 28.18 -24.04 7.52
N GLY A 354 27.27 -23.67 6.61
CA GLY A 354 26.54 -24.56 5.71
C GLY A 354 25.05 -24.22 5.55
N ILE A 355 24.29 -25.14 4.95
CA ILE A 355 22.85 -24.97 4.63
C ILE A 355 22.00 -25.67 5.69
N TYR A 356 20.98 -24.97 6.21
CA TYR A 356 20.15 -25.40 7.34
C TYR A 356 18.66 -25.15 7.11
N TYR A 357 17.80 -25.76 7.93
CA TYR A 357 16.37 -25.42 8.04
C TYR A 357 15.87 -25.66 9.47
N ILE A 358 14.74 -25.02 9.83
CA ILE A 358 14.05 -25.18 11.11
C ILE A 358 12.93 -26.22 10.96
N GLN A 359 12.79 -27.07 11.97
CA GLN A 359 11.72 -28.05 12.11
C GLN A 359 10.99 -27.80 13.44
N TYR A 360 9.68 -27.55 13.39
CA TYR A 360 8.80 -27.38 14.55
C TYR A 360 7.59 -28.31 14.39
N GLY A 361 7.54 -29.38 15.18
CA GLY A 361 6.64 -30.51 14.92
C GLY A 361 6.91 -31.10 13.54
N ASP A 362 5.86 -31.36 12.77
CA ASP A 362 5.97 -31.83 11.38
C ASP A 362 6.29 -30.70 10.38
N PHE A 363 6.20 -29.43 10.79
CA PHE A 363 6.43 -28.28 9.92
C PHE A 363 7.92 -27.99 9.71
N LYS A 364 8.29 -27.89 8.43
CA LYS A 364 9.65 -27.65 7.94
C LYS A 364 9.72 -26.32 7.19
N THR A 365 10.71 -25.49 7.50
CA THR A 365 10.96 -24.26 6.73
C THR A 365 11.64 -24.52 5.38
N ASN A 366 11.63 -23.51 4.52
CA ASN A 366 12.67 -23.34 3.50
C ASN A 366 14.07 -23.31 4.14
N ASN A 367 15.11 -23.46 3.31
CA ASN A 367 16.48 -23.44 3.80
C ASN A 367 16.97 -22.00 4.07
N PHE A 368 18.02 -21.89 4.88
CA PHE A 368 18.82 -20.69 5.09
C PHE A 368 20.30 -21.08 5.23
N ILE A 369 21.21 -20.12 5.01
CA ILE A 369 22.65 -20.32 5.12
C ILE A 369 23.14 -19.85 6.50
N ILE A 370 24.15 -20.53 7.05
CA ILE A 370 25.05 -19.96 8.05
C ILE A 370 26.43 -19.88 7.41
N GLU A 371 27.00 -18.68 7.27
CA GLU A 371 28.34 -18.45 6.70
C GLU A 371 28.86 -17.05 7.07
N GLU A 372 30.17 -16.84 7.10
CA GLU A 372 30.78 -15.55 7.49
C GLU A 372 30.56 -14.41 6.47
N ASP A 373 30.22 -14.70 5.20
CA ASP A 373 30.02 -13.72 4.11
C ASP A 373 28.53 -13.50 3.73
N VAL A 374 27.60 -14.02 4.54
CA VAL A 374 26.19 -14.16 4.16
C VAL A 374 25.45 -12.84 3.87
N TYR A 375 26.01 -11.71 4.30
CA TYR A 375 25.46 -10.37 4.07
C TYR A 375 26.20 -9.56 3.01
N ASP A 376 27.36 -10.02 2.50
CA ASP A 376 28.23 -9.27 1.58
C ASP A 376 27.55 -8.87 0.26
N LYS A 377 26.43 -9.52 -0.08
CA LYS A 377 25.67 -9.32 -1.32
C LYS A 377 24.19 -8.98 -1.09
N ILE A 378 23.79 -8.67 0.16
CA ILE A 378 22.37 -8.43 0.49
C ILE A 378 21.80 -7.22 -0.26
N THR A 379 22.64 -6.23 -0.57
CA THR A 379 22.26 -5.01 -1.28
C THR A 379 22.38 -5.09 -2.80
N ASP A 380 22.98 -6.15 -3.37
CA ASP A 380 23.35 -6.22 -4.80
C ASP A 380 22.15 -5.97 -5.73
N ALA A 381 21.01 -6.64 -5.49
CA ALA A 381 19.80 -6.42 -6.28
C ALA A 381 19.18 -5.02 -6.07
N THR A 382 19.48 -4.38 -4.94
CA THR A 382 19.02 -3.01 -4.64
C THR A 382 19.89 -1.97 -5.35
N SER A 383 21.22 -2.12 -5.34
CA SER A 383 22.15 -1.22 -6.03
C SER A 383 22.09 -1.36 -7.55
N ASP A 384 22.01 -2.58 -8.05
CA ASP A 384 22.25 -2.86 -9.47
C ASP A 384 20.97 -2.78 -10.31
N ILE A 385 19.81 -2.96 -9.65
CA ILE A 385 18.51 -3.00 -10.29
C ILE A 385 17.58 -1.95 -9.68
N TRP A 386 17.25 -2.05 -8.37
CA TRP A 386 16.15 -1.29 -7.79
C TRP A 386 16.37 0.23 -7.74
N ILE A 387 17.58 0.71 -7.43
CA ILE A 387 17.88 2.14 -7.48
C ILE A 387 17.93 2.65 -8.94
N PRO A 388 18.63 2.00 -9.89
CA PRO A 388 18.64 2.41 -11.30
C PRO A 388 17.27 2.52 -11.98
N ILE A 389 16.33 1.62 -11.69
CA ILE A 389 14.97 1.63 -12.30
C ILE A 389 14.02 2.67 -11.71
N HIS A 390 14.49 3.41 -10.69
CA HIS A 390 13.76 4.51 -10.07
C HIS A 390 14.37 5.88 -10.39
N MET A 391 15.41 5.94 -11.24
CA MET A 391 16.06 7.17 -11.68
C MET A 391 15.16 7.95 -12.64
N ASN A 392 14.72 9.14 -12.24
CA ASN A 392 13.78 9.94 -13.02
C ASN A 392 14.50 10.76 -14.11
N HIS A 393 13.78 11.21 -15.13
CA HIS A 393 14.30 12.01 -16.26
C HIS A 393 15.43 11.34 -17.08
N VAL A 394 15.53 10.00 -17.04
CA VAL A 394 16.52 9.22 -17.79
C VAL A 394 15.90 7.94 -18.36
N TYR A 395 16.42 7.49 -19.49
CA TYR A 395 16.07 6.21 -20.12
C TYR A 395 16.81 5.06 -19.45
N VAL A 396 16.11 4.07 -18.91
CA VAL A 396 16.72 2.98 -18.12
C VAL A 396 16.61 1.62 -18.83
N LYS A 397 17.75 0.95 -19.00
CA LYS A 397 17.87 -0.27 -19.82
C LYS A 397 18.62 -1.41 -19.15
N GLU A 398 18.08 -2.62 -19.32
CA GLU A 398 18.67 -3.87 -18.87
C GLU A 398 18.79 -4.86 -20.05
N ALA A 399 19.97 -4.94 -20.67
CA ALA A 399 20.24 -5.77 -21.85
C ALA A 399 19.24 -5.56 -23.02
N TYR A 400 18.20 -6.40 -23.14
CA TYR A 400 17.12 -6.29 -24.14
C TYR A 400 15.84 -5.65 -23.59
N ARG A 401 15.71 -5.52 -22.26
CA ARG A 401 14.59 -4.89 -21.59
C ARG A 401 14.80 -3.38 -21.49
N VAL A 402 13.74 -2.62 -21.75
CA VAL A 402 13.59 -1.25 -21.27
C VAL A 402 12.78 -1.33 -19.96
N TRP A 403 13.20 -0.60 -18.93
CA TRP A 403 12.42 -0.47 -17.70
C TRP A 403 11.44 0.70 -17.82
N HIS A 404 11.96 1.86 -18.24
CA HIS A 404 11.18 2.97 -18.78
C HIS A 404 12.02 3.76 -19.79
N GLY A 405 11.36 4.54 -20.64
CA GLY A 405 11.98 5.59 -21.42
C GLY A 405 12.45 6.75 -20.55
N GLU A 406 12.75 7.90 -21.16
CA GLU A 406 13.00 9.14 -20.41
C GLU A 406 11.66 9.88 -20.21
N PRO A 407 11.13 9.99 -18.97
CA PRO A 407 9.86 10.65 -18.70
C PRO A 407 9.98 12.18 -18.56
N PHE A 408 8.83 12.85 -18.58
CA PHE A 408 8.65 14.27 -18.19
C PHE A 408 9.58 15.26 -18.94
N LYS A 409 9.77 15.05 -20.25
CA LYS A 409 10.65 15.86 -21.10
C LYS A 409 10.09 17.26 -21.34
N GLU A 410 8.78 17.36 -21.40
CA GLU A 410 7.97 18.57 -21.43
C GLU A 410 8.26 19.49 -20.24
N GLY A 411 8.63 18.92 -19.09
CA GLY A 411 8.95 19.65 -17.87
C GLY A 411 7.79 19.67 -16.88
N TYR A 412 7.74 20.74 -16.08
CA TYR A 412 6.76 20.90 -15.01
C TYR A 412 6.16 22.31 -15.07
N LEU A 413 4.83 22.39 -15.13
CA LEU A 413 4.11 23.65 -14.99
C LEU A 413 4.01 24.06 -13.52
N GLN A 414 4.01 25.36 -13.26
CA GLN A 414 3.73 25.91 -11.93
C GLN A 414 2.29 25.57 -11.51
N ALA A 415 2.13 24.79 -10.43
CA ALA A 415 0.82 24.39 -9.91
C ALA A 415 -0.09 25.62 -9.65
N PRO A 416 -1.39 25.57 -9.99
CA PRO A 416 -2.30 26.69 -9.76
C PRO A 416 -2.47 27.04 -8.27
N PRO A 417 -2.49 28.33 -7.89
CA PRO A 417 -2.79 28.74 -6.52
C PRO A 417 -4.15 28.23 -6.03
N LYS A 418 -4.19 27.77 -4.77
CA LYS A 418 -5.35 27.18 -4.06
C LYS A 418 -5.78 25.79 -4.57
N THR A 419 -4.88 25.03 -5.18
CA THR A 419 -5.09 23.61 -5.49
C THR A 419 -4.99 22.75 -4.22
N ASP A 420 -5.89 21.76 -4.11
CA ASP A 420 -5.95 20.73 -3.07
C ASP A 420 -6.01 19.35 -3.76
N HIS A 421 -4.88 18.65 -3.86
CA HIS A 421 -4.62 17.62 -4.86
C HIS A 421 -5.31 16.26 -4.60
N PHE A 422 -5.41 15.38 -5.61
CA PHE A 422 -5.84 13.99 -5.36
C PHE A 422 -4.81 13.21 -4.53
N ASP A 423 -3.53 13.52 -4.70
CA ASP A 423 -2.41 12.89 -3.99
C ASP A 423 -1.84 13.80 -2.90
N LEU A 424 -2.71 14.29 -2.00
CA LEU A 424 -2.38 15.00 -0.74
C LEU A 424 -1.56 16.32 -0.83
N HIS A 425 -0.94 16.63 -1.97
CA HIS A 425 -0.24 17.87 -2.29
C HIS A 425 -1.18 19.08 -2.26
N TRP A 426 -0.63 20.28 -2.06
CA TRP A 426 -1.41 21.51 -2.09
C TRP A 426 -0.57 22.69 -2.60
N GLN A 427 -1.23 23.67 -3.20
CA GLN A 427 -0.64 24.97 -3.52
C GLN A 427 -1.40 26.06 -2.76
N GLY A 428 -0.66 26.95 -2.10
CA GLY A 428 -1.19 28.05 -1.30
C GLY A 428 -1.87 29.15 -2.12
N PRO A 429 -2.17 30.31 -1.49
CA PRO A 429 -2.86 31.42 -2.17
C PRO A 429 -2.01 32.12 -3.24
N THR A 430 -0.75 31.74 -3.37
CA THR A 430 0.30 32.29 -4.25
C THR A 430 1.13 31.15 -4.84
N THR A 431 1.85 31.42 -5.94
CA THR A 431 2.86 30.50 -6.48
C THR A 431 4.15 30.51 -5.66
N ASP A 432 4.40 31.56 -4.86
CA ASP A 432 5.63 31.84 -4.11
C ASP A 432 6.91 31.95 -4.98
N THR A 433 6.77 31.84 -6.31
CA THR A 433 7.84 31.94 -7.30
C THR A 433 7.66 33.18 -8.18
N ARG A 434 8.52 33.31 -9.21
CA ARG A 434 8.34 34.28 -10.30
C ARG A 434 7.38 33.82 -11.40
N TYR A 435 6.91 32.57 -11.34
CA TYR A 435 6.15 31.92 -12.41
C TYR A 435 4.65 32.10 -12.18
N ASP A 436 3.93 32.36 -13.28
CA ASP A 436 2.47 32.42 -13.28
C ASP A 436 1.85 31.01 -13.21
N ALA A 437 0.57 30.92 -12.85
CA ALA A 437 -0.14 29.63 -12.79
C ALA A 437 -0.20 28.96 -14.17
N LEU A 438 0.21 27.69 -14.24
CA LEU A 438 0.38 26.91 -15.47
C LEU A 438 1.49 27.41 -16.43
N GLU A 439 2.41 28.27 -15.97
CA GLU A 439 3.64 28.58 -16.71
C GLU A 439 4.66 27.44 -16.55
N LEU A 440 5.34 27.05 -17.63
CA LEU A 440 6.42 26.07 -17.61
C LEU A 440 7.61 26.57 -16.78
N ILE A 441 8.03 25.80 -15.77
CA ILE A 441 9.25 26.04 -15.00
C ILE A 441 10.42 25.34 -15.72
N PRO A 442 11.32 26.08 -16.41
CA PRO A 442 12.31 25.47 -17.30
C PRO A 442 13.43 24.79 -16.52
N GLY A 443 13.72 23.53 -16.83
CA GLY A 443 14.91 22.81 -16.34
C GLY A 443 14.74 22.02 -15.03
N LEU A 444 13.51 21.83 -14.54
CA LEU A 444 13.24 20.90 -13.43
C LEU A 444 13.25 19.41 -13.83
N ASN A 445 13.21 19.13 -15.13
CA ASN A 445 13.21 17.79 -15.71
C ASN A 445 14.60 17.14 -15.76
N VAL A 446 15.30 17.08 -14.63
CA VAL A 446 16.64 16.49 -14.53
C VAL A 446 16.83 15.80 -13.18
N GLY A 447 17.33 14.57 -13.20
CA GLY A 447 17.69 13.83 -11.99
C GLY A 447 16.50 13.43 -11.10
N GLY A 448 16.83 13.06 -9.86
CA GLY A 448 15.86 12.68 -8.83
C GLY A 448 15.39 11.23 -8.95
N PHE A 449 14.59 10.80 -7.98
CA PHE A 449 14.06 9.43 -7.94
C PHE A 449 12.53 9.48 -7.81
N PHE A 450 11.84 8.49 -8.37
CA PHE A 450 10.42 8.27 -8.07
C PHE A 450 10.25 8.00 -6.56
N ASP A 451 9.19 8.49 -5.92
CA ASP A 451 9.01 8.34 -4.47
C ASP A 451 8.81 6.88 -4.03
N ALA A 452 7.82 6.20 -4.63
CA ALA A 452 7.36 4.89 -4.13
C ALA A 452 6.97 3.89 -5.23
N GLY A 453 5.76 4.02 -5.78
CA GLY A 453 5.17 3.04 -6.70
C GLY A 453 4.37 3.65 -7.85
N ASP A 454 4.05 4.92 -7.73
CA ASP A 454 3.78 5.87 -8.80
C ASP A 454 5.11 6.44 -9.34
N PHE A 455 5.09 7.64 -9.92
CA PHE A 455 6.20 8.22 -10.67
C PHE A 455 6.44 9.72 -10.38
N ASP A 456 5.96 10.24 -9.26
CA ASP A 456 6.20 11.63 -8.84
C ASP A 456 7.60 11.84 -8.23
N ILE A 457 7.95 13.09 -7.88
CA ILE A 457 9.07 13.36 -6.97
C ILE A 457 8.60 14.15 -5.75
N GLU A 458 8.24 13.44 -4.69
CA GLU A 458 8.21 13.96 -3.33
C GLU A 458 9.60 14.48 -2.91
N THR A 459 9.72 15.81 -2.82
CA THR A 459 11.01 16.45 -2.54
C THR A 459 11.45 16.16 -1.11
N GLY A 460 10.48 15.95 -0.21
CA GLY A 460 10.74 15.49 1.15
C GLY A 460 11.44 14.13 1.22
N SER A 461 11.19 13.24 0.25
CA SER A 461 11.80 11.91 0.17
C SER A 461 13.11 11.90 -0.60
N ASN A 462 13.20 12.59 -1.75
CA ASN A 462 14.44 12.68 -2.53
C ASN A 462 15.61 13.27 -1.70
N ILE A 463 15.33 14.28 -0.86
CA ILE A 463 16.30 14.79 0.15
C ILE A 463 16.79 13.67 1.08
N GLY A 464 15.88 12.80 1.54
CA GLY A 464 16.19 11.65 2.38
C GLY A 464 17.00 10.56 1.66
N VAL A 465 16.68 10.28 0.40
CA VAL A 465 17.42 9.33 -0.45
C VAL A 465 18.88 9.77 -0.61
N VAL A 466 19.12 11.02 -1.00
CA VAL A 466 20.48 11.57 -1.13
C VAL A 466 21.21 11.58 0.22
N GLN A 467 20.54 11.95 1.33
CA GLN A 467 21.14 11.89 2.67
C GLN A 467 21.55 10.47 3.09
N ASN A 468 20.79 9.45 2.72
CA ASN A 468 21.14 8.05 2.99
C ASN A 468 22.30 7.59 2.11
N PHE A 469 22.33 7.94 0.82
CA PHE A 469 23.45 7.61 -0.05
C PHE A 469 24.75 8.29 0.38
N VAL A 470 24.71 9.57 0.76
CA VAL A 470 25.88 10.28 1.31
C VAL A 470 26.38 9.64 2.60
N GLN A 471 25.48 9.22 3.52
CA GLN A 471 25.89 8.47 4.71
C GLN A 471 26.53 7.12 4.33
N THR A 472 25.93 6.36 3.41
CA THR A 472 26.50 5.09 2.92
C THR A 472 27.90 5.28 2.35
N TRP A 473 28.11 6.35 1.58
CA TRP A 473 29.43 6.73 1.07
C TRP A 473 30.39 7.13 2.20
N GLU A 474 30.01 8.03 3.11
CA GLU A 474 30.91 8.51 4.18
C GLU A 474 31.31 7.42 5.18
N TYR A 475 30.41 6.50 5.52
CA TYR A 475 30.66 5.41 6.48
C TYR A 475 31.33 4.17 5.87
N PHE A 476 30.92 3.73 4.67
CA PHE A 476 31.33 2.43 4.12
C PHE A 476 32.16 2.51 2.84
N LYS A 477 32.08 3.60 2.08
CA LYS A 477 32.75 3.78 0.77
C LYS A 477 32.65 2.56 -0.15
N PRO A 478 31.43 2.06 -0.45
CA PRO A 478 31.29 0.89 -1.32
C PRO A 478 31.87 1.21 -2.70
N LEU A 479 32.71 0.31 -3.20
CA LEU A 479 33.36 0.40 -4.52
C LEU A 479 32.65 -0.49 -5.54
N ARG A 480 31.33 -0.65 -5.40
CA ARG A 480 30.51 -1.36 -6.38
C ARG A 480 30.28 -0.43 -7.57
N ASP A 481 30.46 -1.00 -8.75
CA ASP A 481 30.38 -0.37 -10.08
C ASP A 481 29.77 -1.44 -10.97
N GLN A 482 28.45 -1.35 -11.22
CA GLN A 482 27.65 -2.26 -12.06
C GLN A 482 26.66 -1.51 -12.96
N THR A 483 26.50 -0.20 -12.79
CA THR A 483 25.59 0.66 -13.55
C THR A 483 26.37 1.77 -14.25
N PHE A 484 26.08 1.98 -15.53
CA PHE A 484 26.56 3.13 -16.29
C PHE A 484 25.47 4.20 -16.29
N VAL A 485 25.76 5.39 -15.79
CA VAL A 485 24.88 6.58 -15.85
C VAL A 485 25.54 7.67 -16.69
N ASP A 486 24.84 8.14 -17.71
CA ASP A 486 25.21 9.32 -18.49
C ASP A 486 24.12 10.39 -18.32
N GLN A 487 24.40 11.41 -17.50
CA GLN A 487 23.43 12.47 -17.19
C GLN A 487 23.19 13.38 -18.42
N ASP A 488 24.20 13.58 -19.28
CA ASP A 488 24.13 14.44 -20.48
C ASP A 488 23.30 13.77 -21.59
N GLN A 489 23.49 12.46 -21.79
CA GLN A 489 22.68 11.64 -22.72
C GLN A 489 21.37 11.14 -22.10
N ARG A 490 21.15 11.41 -20.81
CA ARG A 490 20.01 10.94 -19.99
C ARG A 490 19.79 9.44 -20.10
N TYR A 491 20.86 8.66 -19.94
CA TYR A 491 20.88 7.24 -20.29
C TYR A 491 21.51 6.38 -19.21
N VAL A 492 20.81 5.31 -18.81
CA VAL A 492 21.25 4.37 -17.78
C VAL A 492 21.28 2.94 -18.33
N ILE A 493 22.38 2.22 -18.10
CA ILE A 493 22.52 0.80 -18.45
C ILE A 493 22.91 -0.02 -17.23
N LEU A 494 22.02 -0.93 -16.83
CA LEU A 494 22.25 -1.93 -15.79
C LEU A 494 23.19 -3.05 -16.31
N HIS A 495 23.96 -3.65 -15.41
CA HIS A 495 24.98 -4.67 -15.69
C HIS A 495 26.13 -4.17 -16.61
N ARG A 496 26.43 -2.87 -16.55
CA ARG A 496 27.51 -2.23 -17.30
C ARG A 496 28.37 -1.37 -16.35
N PRO A 497 29.49 -1.89 -15.84
CA PRO A 497 30.47 -1.06 -15.12
C PRO A 497 31.10 0.00 -16.05
N ASP A 498 31.51 1.12 -15.47
CA ASP A 498 32.26 2.19 -16.15
C ASP A 498 33.53 2.67 -15.43
N GLY A 499 33.74 2.23 -14.19
CA GLY A 499 34.86 2.62 -13.32
C GLY A 499 34.46 3.57 -12.19
N THR A 500 33.21 4.05 -12.17
CA THR A 500 32.67 4.94 -11.14
C THR A 500 31.84 4.15 -10.12
N PRO A 501 32.11 4.27 -8.80
CA PRO A 501 31.24 3.66 -7.79
C PRO A 501 29.79 4.12 -7.94
N ASP A 502 28.85 3.19 -8.11
CA ASP A 502 27.42 3.43 -8.43
C ASP A 502 26.81 4.48 -7.48
N ILE A 503 27.18 4.41 -6.19
CA ILE A 503 26.72 5.31 -5.13
C ILE A 503 27.03 6.79 -5.39
N LEU A 504 28.13 7.12 -6.08
CA LEU A 504 28.46 8.50 -6.45
C LEU A 504 27.56 9.00 -7.58
N GLN A 505 27.30 8.15 -8.57
CA GLN A 505 26.37 8.43 -9.67
C GLN A 505 24.94 8.65 -9.13
N PHE A 506 24.52 7.89 -8.12
CA PHE A 506 23.23 8.04 -7.45
C PHE A 506 23.13 9.32 -6.58
N ILE A 507 24.20 9.70 -5.86
CA ILE A 507 24.25 10.96 -5.12
C ILE A 507 24.16 12.15 -6.08
N GLU A 508 24.89 12.11 -7.19
CA GLU A 508 24.82 13.13 -8.23
C GLU A 508 23.41 13.25 -8.80
N HIS A 509 22.82 12.14 -9.23
CA HIS A 509 21.51 12.11 -9.87
C HIS A 509 20.41 12.71 -8.98
N GLY A 510 20.35 12.35 -7.69
CA GLY A 510 19.41 12.97 -6.76
C GLY A 510 19.73 14.45 -6.45
N THR A 511 21.03 14.80 -6.35
CA THR A 511 21.46 16.17 -6.07
C THR A 511 21.16 17.13 -7.23
N LEU A 512 21.28 16.68 -8.49
CA LEU A 512 20.98 17.48 -9.68
C LEU A 512 19.56 18.07 -9.64
N GLN A 513 18.57 17.24 -9.34
CA GLN A 513 17.16 17.65 -9.26
C GLN A 513 16.92 18.67 -8.14
N LEU A 514 17.51 18.43 -6.97
CA LEU A 514 17.35 19.28 -5.81
C LEU A 514 18.05 20.63 -6.01
N VAL A 515 19.24 20.65 -6.62
CA VAL A 515 19.94 21.89 -7.00
C VAL A 515 19.14 22.65 -8.08
N ALA A 516 18.57 21.96 -9.06
CA ALA A 516 17.72 22.57 -10.08
C ALA A 516 16.50 23.26 -9.47
N GLN A 517 15.80 22.63 -8.52
CA GLN A 517 14.74 23.28 -7.74
C GLN A 517 15.26 24.55 -7.06
N ALA A 518 16.30 24.44 -6.24
CA ALA A 518 16.84 25.55 -5.46
C ALA A 518 17.32 26.73 -6.33
N GLU A 519 17.86 26.48 -7.53
CA GLU A 519 18.35 27.50 -8.46
C GLU A 519 17.24 28.13 -9.33
N ILE A 520 16.20 27.39 -9.70
CA ILE A 520 15.19 27.81 -10.68
C ILE A 520 13.93 28.35 -10.00
N ILE A 521 13.45 27.66 -8.98
CA ILE A 521 12.30 28.03 -8.12
C ILE A 521 12.75 29.08 -7.11
N GLY A 522 13.96 28.93 -6.57
CA GLY A 522 14.54 29.75 -5.50
C GLY A 522 14.51 29.07 -4.13
N HIS A 523 13.69 28.03 -3.96
CA HIS A 523 13.49 27.25 -2.74
C HIS A 523 12.96 25.86 -3.10
N MET A 524 12.75 24.98 -2.13
CA MET A 524 12.26 23.63 -2.40
C MET A 524 10.76 23.61 -2.68
N ALA A 525 10.34 22.98 -3.77
CA ALA A 525 8.96 22.53 -3.95
C ALA A 525 8.63 21.44 -2.92
N GLN A 526 7.34 21.19 -2.71
CA GLN A 526 6.84 20.08 -1.90
C GLN A 526 6.97 18.79 -2.71
N ALA A 527 6.29 18.72 -3.85
CA ALA A 527 6.40 17.63 -4.81
C ALA A 527 6.40 18.13 -6.27
N LEU A 528 6.93 17.31 -7.17
CA LEU A 528 6.76 17.45 -8.61
C LEU A 528 5.91 16.27 -9.12
N SER A 529 4.62 16.49 -9.38
CA SER A 529 3.63 15.40 -9.46
C SER A 529 2.62 15.53 -10.61
N ASN A 530 1.85 14.46 -10.82
CA ASN A 530 0.86 14.35 -11.90
C ASN A 530 -0.19 15.45 -11.80
N SER A 531 -0.59 16.05 -12.92
CA SER A 531 -1.68 17.04 -12.98
C SER A 531 -3.07 16.40 -13.21
N VAL A 532 -3.10 15.16 -13.70
CA VAL A 532 -4.31 14.42 -14.08
C VAL A 532 -4.36 13.07 -13.36
N LEU A 533 -5.50 12.75 -12.76
CA LEU A 533 -5.68 11.53 -11.97
C LEU A 533 -5.58 10.23 -12.81
N TYR A 534 -6.01 10.25 -14.08
CA TYR A 534 -5.82 9.13 -15.02
C TYR A 534 -4.34 8.71 -15.15
N ASN A 535 -3.43 9.69 -15.13
CA ASN A 535 -2.00 9.46 -15.30
C ASN A 535 -1.35 8.92 -14.01
N TYR A 536 -1.86 9.34 -12.85
CA TYR A 536 -1.31 8.99 -11.54
C TYR A 536 -1.33 7.48 -11.23
N HIS A 537 -2.39 6.76 -11.65
CA HIS A 537 -2.52 5.32 -11.40
C HIS A 537 -1.86 4.43 -12.47
N HIS A 538 -1.10 5.02 -13.40
CA HIS A 538 -0.40 4.31 -14.47
C HIS A 538 0.57 3.25 -13.96
N LEU A 539 0.71 2.16 -14.72
CA LEU A 539 1.59 1.04 -14.39
C LEU A 539 2.33 0.57 -15.65
N GLY A 540 3.64 0.80 -15.71
CA GLY A 540 4.48 0.34 -16.82
C GLY A 540 5.66 1.26 -17.08
N ASP A 541 5.79 1.71 -18.32
CA ASP A 541 6.82 2.66 -18.76
C ASP A 541 6.46 4.08 -18.27
N ALA A 542 7.30 4.67 -17.41
CA ALA A 542 7.11 6.04 -16.92
C ALA A 542 7.06 7.08 -18.05
N ALA A 543 7.75 6.82 -19.17
CA ALA A 543 7.79 7.73 -20.31
C ALA A 543 6.57 7.62 -21.24
N SER A 544 5.51 6.93 -20.80
CA SER A 544 4.19 6.93 -21.46
C SER A 544 3.06 7.39 -20.52
N ILE A 545 3.39 8.06 -19.43
CA ILE A 545 2.43 8.71 -18.52
C ILE A 545 1.83 9.94 -19.20
N THR A 546 2.70 10.77 -19.77
CA THR A 546 2.37 11.92 -20.61
C THR A 546 2.68 11.60 -22.08
N ASP A 547 2.23 12.43 -23.03
CA ASP A 547 2.61 12.28 -24.44
C ASP A 547 4.05 12.75 -24.77
N GLY A 548 4.72 13.40 -23.80
CA GLY A 548 6.10 13.87 -23.89
C GLY A 548 6.27 15.26 -24.55
N LEU A 549 5.18 15.98 -24.81
CA LEU A 549 5.16 17.29 -25.45
C LEU A 549 4.51 18.35 -24.53
N PRO A 550 5.04 19.58 -24.43
CA PRO A 550 4.40 20.64 -23.64
C PRO A 550 3.00 20.99 -24.15
N TYR A 551 2.06 21.22 -23.23
CA TYR A 551 0.71 21.67 -23.56
C TYR A 551 0.70 23.04 -24.25
N ASN A 552 -0.04 23.12 -25.35
CA ASN A 552 -0.26 24.32 -26.15
C ASN A 552 -1.77 24.63 -26.24
N PRO A 553 -2.25 25.75 -25.64
CA PRO A 553 -3.66 26.09 -25.61
C PRO A 553 -4.25 26.61 -26.92
N ASP A 554 -3.44 26.85 -27.96
CA ASP A 554 -3.92 27.20 -29.30
C ASP A 554 -4.31 25.96 -30.14
N LEU A 555 -4.02 24.74 -29.65
CA LEU A 555 -4.34 23.46 -30.30
C LEU A 555 -5.65 22.84 -29.81
N GLY A 556 -6.28 22.01 -30.66
CA GLY A 556 -7.41 21.18 -30.26
C GLY A 556 -7.00 20.00 -29.35
N PRO A 557 -7.93 19.42 -28.56
CA PRO A 557 -7.63 18.22 -27.77
C PRO A 557 -7.04 17.10 -28.63
N TYR A 558 -5.92 16.53 -28.17
CA TYR A 558 -5.14 15.49 -28.85
C TYR A 558 -4.57 15.88 -30.24
N GLU A 559 -4.59 17.17 -30.60
CA GLU A 559 -3.86 17.69 -31.76
C GLU A 559 -2.37 17.86 -31.41
N ILE A 560 -1.47 17.54 -32.34
CA ILE A 560 -0.02 17.76 -32.21
C ILE A 560 0.38 18.86 -33.18
N ALA A 561 1.23 19.79 -32.73
CA ALA A 561 1.70 20.91 -33.54
C ALA A 561 2.39 20.43 -34.85
N PRO A 562 2.29 21.19 -35.97
CA PRO A 562 2.90 20.79 -37.24
C PRO A 562 4.44 20.64 -37.25
N ASP A 563 5.13 21.10 -36.20
CA ASP A 563 6.57 20.90 -35.97
C ASP A 563 6.89 19.71 -35.04
N GLY A 564 5.88 19.13 -34.37
CA GLY A 564 6.03 18.05 -33.40
C GLY A 564 6.58 18.50 -32.04
N LEU A 565 6.48 19.78 -31.67
CA LEU A 565 7.10 20.34 -30.45
C LEU A 565 6.11 20.68 -29.32
N SER A 566 4.81 20.51 -29.52
CA SER A 566 3.77 20.69 -28.50
C SER A 566 2.48 19.95 -28.88
N SER A 567 1.59 19.72 -27.90
CA SER A 567 0.27 19.10 -28.14
C SER A 567 -0.87 19.83 -27.43
N GLY A 568 -2.11 19.51 -27.79
CA GLY A 568 -3.31 19.97 -27.09
C GLY A 568 -3.77 19.03 -25.97
N VAL A 569 -2.93 18.07 -25.55
CA VAL A 569 -3.17 17.22 -24.37
C VAL A 569 -2.78 18.03 -23.11
N LYS A 570 -3.43 17.76 -21.98
CA LYS A 570 -3.27 18.53 -20.72
C LYS A 570 -2.72 17.67 -19.60
N ASP A 571 -1.62 17.00 -19.89
CA ASP A 571 -0.99 15.98 -19.06
C ASP A 571 0.35 16.43 -18.45
N ASP A 572 0.90 17.59 -18.84
CA ASP A 572 2.10 18.20 -18.23
C ASP A 572 2.08 18.12 -16.70
N MET A 573 3.17 17.64 -16.12
CA MET A 573 3.33 17.50 -14.68
C MET A 573 3.33 18.87 -13.97
N TRP A 574 2.99 18.91 -12.68
CA TRP A 574 2.91 20.13 -11.87
C TRP A 574 3.97 20.19 -10.76
N ALA A 575 4.55 21.38 -10.57
CA ALA A 575 5.43 21.70 -9.44
C ALA A 575 4.63 22.40 -8.33
N PHE A 576 4.54 21.77 -7.15
CA PHE A 576 3.86 22.31 -5.97
C PHE A 576 4.84 23.15 -5.14
N THR A 577 4.91 24.44 -5.43
CA THR A 577 6.02 25.34 -5.05
C THR A 577 5.78 26.15 -3.77
N SER A 578 4.66 25.99 -3.07
CA SER A 578 4.40 26.79 -1.85
C SER A 578 5.46 26.59 -0.76
N ARG A 579 6.14 27.68 -0.37
CA ARG A 579 7.44 27.62 0.31
C ARG A 579 7.33 27.11 1.75
N ASN A 580 8.06 26.04 2.07
CA ASN A 580 8.21 25.52 3.43
C ASN A 580 9.66 25.70 3.92
N PRO A 581 9.95 26.67 4.82
CA PRO A 581 11.32 26.90 5.29
C PRO A 581 11.89 25.71 6.08
N ASN A 582 11.06 24.80 6.63
CA ASN A 582 11.58 23.58 7.24
C ASN A 582 12.11 22.58 6.19
N LEU A 583 11.54 22.59 4.99
CA LEU A 583 12.02 21.78 3.86
C LEU A 583 13.30 22.37 3.28
N ASP A 584 13.38 23.71 3.15
CA ASP A 584 14.62 24.42 2.80
C ASP A 584 15.78 24.08 3.75
N LEU A 585 15.53 23.99 5.05
CA LEU A 585 16.56 23.57 6.03
C LEU A 585 16.95 22.09 5.85
N ARG A 586 15.99 21.18 5.65
CA ARG A 586 16.30 19.77 5.34
C ARG A 586 17.17 19.64 4.09
N ALA A 587 16.85 20.40 3.03
CA ALA A 587 17.65 20.48 1.82
C ALA A 587 19.03 21.10 2.07
N ALA A 588 19.12 22.17 2.85
CA ALA A 588 20.39 22.81 3.20
C ALA A 588 21.35 21.85 3.90
N ALA A 589 20.86 21.05 4.86
CA ALA A 589 21.65 19.99 5.51
C ALA A 589 22.12 18.92 4.52
N MET A 590 21.23 18.48 3.61
CA MET A 590 21.57 17.52 2.55
C MET A 590 22.62 18.07 1.57
N PHE A 591 22.44 19.29 1.06
CA PHE A 591 23.36 19.90 0.11
C PHE A 591 24.78 20.08 0.68
N ALA A 592 24.88 20.43 1.97
CA ALA A 592 26.17 20.48 2.65
C ALA A 592 26.87 19.12 2.66
N SER A 593 26.13 18.03 2.91
CA SER A 593 26.70 16.67 2.90
C SER A 593 27.00 16.17 1.49
N ALA A 594 26.11 16.41 0.52
CA ALA A 594 26.32 16.04 -0.89
C ALA A 594 27.57 16.74 -1.48
N SER A 595 27.81 18.01 -1.13
CA SER A 595 29.03 18.74 -1.50
C SER A 595 30.33 18.05 -1.05
N ARG A 596 30.33 17.31 0.07
CA ARG A 596 31.51 16.54 0.50
C ARG A 596 31.67 15.25 -0.29
N ALA A 597 30.57 14.55 -0.55
CA ALA A 597 30.57 13.29 -1.26
C ALA A 597 30.96 13.43 -2.74
N LEU A 598 30.47 14.50 -3.39
CA LEU A 598 30.68 14.78 -4.81
C LEU A 598 32.05 15.43 -5.11
N ARG A 599 32.74 16.00 -4.12
CA ARG A 599 34.02 16.70 -4.34
C ARG A 599 35.11 15.74 -4.84
N GLY A 600 35.75 16.08 -5.95
CA GLY A 600 36.68 15.22 -6.67
C GLY A 600 36.03 14.16 -7.57
N TYR A 601 34.70 14.15 -7.68
CA TYR A 601 33.92 13.40 -8.67
C TYR A 601 33.19 14.38 -9.62
N ASN A 602 32.29 15.21 -9.08
CA ASN A 602 31.66 16.34 -9.77
C ASN A 602 31.79 17.61 -8.92
N ASP A 603 32.86 18.38 -9.15
CA ASP A 603 33.16 19.59 -8.37
C ASP A 603 32.20 20.76 -8.66
N ASP A 604 31.61 20.88 -9.85
CA ASP A 604 30.62 21.93 -10.16
C ASP A 604 29.35 21.75 -9.31
N LEU A 605 28.80 20.53 -9.32
CA LEU A 605 27.62 20.21 -8.54
C LEU A 605 27.91 20.29 -7.03
N ALA A 606 29.13 19.92 -6.61
CA ALA A 606 29.57 20.07 -5.23
C ALA A 606 29.64 21.54 -4.78
N GLU A 607 30.12 22.46 -5.61
CA GLU A 607 30.18 23.90 -5.29
C GLU A 607 28.80 24.56 -5.33
N ARG A 608 27.95 24.21 -6.32
CA ARG A 608 26.56 24.68 -6.42
C ARG A 608 25.72 24.22 -5.24
N ALA A 609 25.79 22.94 -4.85
CA ALA A 609 25.14 22.42 -3.66
C ALA A 609 25.57 23.21 -2.40
N LEU A 610 26.88 23.44 -2.19
CA LEU A 610 27.35 24.22 -1.04
C LEU A 610 26.83 25.67 -1.04
N SER A 611 26.73 26.28 -2.21
CA SER A 611 26.14 27.62 -2.38
C SER A 611 24.67 27.64 -1.97
N GLN A 612 23.85 26.69 -2.47
CA GLN A 612 22.43 26.59 -2.10
C GLN A 612 22.25 26.25 -0.61
N SER A 613 23.10 25.40 -0.04
CA SER A 613 23.08 25.08 1.40
C SER A 613 23.20 26.34 2.27
N LYS A 614 24.22 27.16 2.03
CA LYS A 614 24.44 28.40 2.78
C LYS A 614 23.32 29.42 2.59
N ARG A 615 22.75 29.50 1.37
CA ARG A 615 21.65 30.41 1.05
C ARG A 615 20.34 29.99 1.73
N LEU A 616 19.94 28.74 1.57
CA LEU A 616 18.69 28.21 2.13
C LEU A 616 18.70 28.19 3.66
N LEU A 617 19.83 27.85 4.31
CA LEU A 617 19.96 28.01 5.77
C LEU A 617 19.60 29.44 6.21
N LYS A 618 20.18 30.43 5.54
CA LYS A 618 19.98 31.84 5.89
C LYS A 618 18.52 32.25 5.66
N GLU A 619 18.01 32.10 4.45
CA GLU A 619 16.66 32.54 4.08
C GLU A 619 15.59 31.85 4.93
N ALA A 620 15.70 30.53 5.16
CA ALA A 620 14.75 29.80 5.98
C ALA A 620 14.79 30.20 7.46
N THR A 621 15.98 30.53 7.99
CA THR A 621 16.12 31.03 9.37
C THR A 621 15.50 32.44 9.51
N GLU A 622 15.67 33.31 8.51
CA GLU A 622 15.01 34.62 8.45
C GLU A 622 13.48 34.45 8.37
N LEU A 623 12.97 33.60 7.47
CA LEU A 623 11.53 33.31 7.31
C LEU A 623 10.89 32.65 8.55
N LEU A 624 11.64 31.88 9.34
CA LEU A 624 11.14 31.30 10.60
C LEU A 624 11.17 32.29 11.77
N ALA A 625 12.07 33.28 11.75
CA ALA A 625 12.13 34.33 12.76
C ALA A 625 10.96 35.32 12.63
N ASP A 626 10.49 35.58 11.40
CA ASP A 626 9.37 36.47 11.11
C ASP A 626 7.97 35.84 11.31
N GLN A 627 7.88 34.55 11.68
CA GLN A 627 6.59 33.89 11.94
C GLN A 627 6.00 34.26 13.32
N PRO A 628 4.68 34.50 13.42
CA PRO A 628 4.03 34.84 14.68
C PRO A 628 4.06 33.66 15.67
N GLN A 629 4.37 33.96 16.94
CA GLN A 629 4.65 32.97 18.00
C GLN A 629 3.44 32.14 18.48
N ASP A 630 2.26 32.26 17.86
CA ASP A 630 1.01 31.63 18.29
C ASP A 630 0.94 30.11 18.00
N ARG A 631 2.01 29.49 17.48
CA ARG A 631 2.17 28.04 17.37
C ARG A 631 3.31 27.56 18.28
N PRO A 632 3.09 26.60 19.19
CA PRO A 632 4.13 26.08 20.08
C PRO A 632 5.04 25.06 19.35
N THR A 633 5.76 25.50 18.32
CA THR A 633 6.85 24.73 17.72
C THR A 633 8.04 24.68 18.67
N TRP A 634 8.59 23.49 18.89
CA TRP A 634 9.85 23.35 19.62
C TRP A 634 11.00 23.95 18.79
N ARG A 635 11.75 24.88 19.39
CA ARG A 635 12.90 25.62 18.81
C ARG A 635 12.53 26.69 17.76
N SER A 636 12.02 27.83 18.22
CA SER A 636 12.38 29.12 17.61
C SER A 636 13.66 29.66 18.28
N GLY A 637 14.52 30.35 17.53
CA GLY A 637 15.70 31.07 18.06
C GLY A 637 17.08 30.43 17.88
N ALA A 638 17.19 29.27 17.22
CA ALA A 638 18.47 28.74 16.74
C ALA A 638 18.26 28.18 15.32
N GLY A 639 19.20 28.44 14.41
CA GLY A 639 19.20 27.82 13.08
C GLY A 639 19.33 26.30 13.19
N ASP A 640 18.83 25.56 12.20
CA ASP A 640 18.77 24.09 12.29
C ASP A 640 20.15 23.47 12.62
N ILE A 641 20.18 22.71 13.70
CA ILE A 641 21.38 22.09 14.25
C ILE A 641 21.94 21.06 13.24
N SER A 642 21.08 20.38 12.46
CA SER A 642 21.56 19.46 11.42
C SER A 642 22.28 20.22 10.30
N THR A 643 21.66 21.28 9.79
CA THR A 643 22.21 22.14 8.74
C THR A 643 23.53 22.80 9.16
N ASN A 644 23.58 23.40 10.34
CA ASN A 644 24.80 24.00 10.90
C ASN A 644 25.89 22.94 11.09
N LEU A 645 25.59 21.78 11.67
CA LEU A 645 26.55 20.69 11.82
C LEU A 645 27.10 20.20 10.47
N GLN A 646 26.24 20.01 9.48
CA GLN A 646 26.67 19.57 8.14
C GLN A 646 27.53 20.63 7.45
N LEU A 647 27.16 21.92 7.51
CA LEU A 647 27.97 23.01 6.98
C LEU A 647 29.32 23.14 7.70
N TYR A 648 29.35 22.96 9.02
CA TYR A 648 30.59 22.93 9.79
C TYR A 648 31.52 21.80 9.33
N ILE A 649 31.00 20.58 9.17
CA ILE A 649 31.77 19.43 8.65
C ILE A 649 32.26 19.68 7.22
N SER A 650 31.49 20.40 6.39
CA SER A 650 31.84 20.68 4.99
C SER A 650 32.77 21.88 4.76
N THR A 651 32.92 22.78 5.73
CA THR A 651 33.65 24.06 5.55
C THR A 651 34.70 24.35 6.62
N GLY A 652 34.54 23.85 7.85
CA GLY A 652 35.33 24.25 9.01
C GLY A 652 35.06 25.68 9.52
N GLU A 653 34.10 26.41 8.93
CA GLU A 653 33.77 27.78 9.30
C GLU A 653 33.12 27.83 10.69
N GLN A 654 33.77 28.49 11.65
CA GLN A 654 33.36 28.48 13.07
C GLN A 654 31.96 29.05 13.31
N GLN A 655 31.46 29.92 12.42
CA GLN A 655 30.09 30.47 12.46
C GLN A 655 28.96 29.43 12.39
N TYR A 656 29.28 28.16 12.08
CA TYR A 656 28.33 27.04 12.09
C TYR A 656 28.52 26.09 13.30
N ALA A 657 29.45 26.41 14.20
CA ALA A 657 29.72 25.69 15.45
C ALA A 657 29.52 26.54 16.72
N GLU A 658 29.44 27.87 16.56
CA GLU A 658 29.04 28.86 17.58
C GLU A 658 27.51 28.95 17.76
#